data_AF-A0A9P9YZX4-F1
#
_entry.id   AF-A0A9P9YZX4-F1
#
_cell.length_a   1.000
_cell.length_b   1.000
_cell.length_c   1.000
_cell.angle_alpha   90.00
_cell.angle_beta   90.00
_cell.angle_gamma   90.00
#
_symmetry.space_group_name_H-M   'P 1'
#
loop_
_entity.id
_entity.type
_entity.pdbx_description
1 polymer ?
#
loop_
_entity_poly.entity_id
_entity_poly.type
_entity_poly.pdbx_seq_one_letter_code
_entity_poly.pdbx_strand_id
1 'polypeptide(L)'
;MHRIPLHMVADPCPETSEYVTMSRVMCPRNLIECELFLKVLRKETDAVFHNFSESAQTSLNVSRKCMNMKNRDVLKKTSQSLDEIICRAPSGTTTFVDAILARSVIYMKSNQHGIACDDLLFYEALDPALKTIEGTIVSQILLCICLYMVREYKASQDKLAMLKDLIGKTPLSDKSEIAMFLSLLQQYDEKINQARRNVEFVQKVQSKTLVPFEGHKLTRKIPFASKACEYLETKYEKLQVKLIILYGTYNSFLDLHCPEKDEIRLIGVLKFSMFLAMNGFLQHASDNIMHVVELIELDDIYFKNVDMYRQTFCVIKRIMEQYIDIMIDCSDLSIITSPEYGDRAGQQLAEFYIWAPSRWCCIEFCGVVGAMRVFLVVLSVLAATVAIKCPYAAIEPLARSKRSAFDIRPGVSDGSLDALIKDFMPKYNANNVHISWAEPPRFGPHQALRCGIPPRDCLNDTRNLQYRSIDGSCNNLLYPEFGISVSRYGRLLPPRQVEQAPNARLISLSLYGEETINDRFRTMASMQWGQFVAHDISQLSLQGAPRDCCAEPRHSRCQVINLPRGGPIAYHTGKTCLHFARSVSEADAICPKSEAPYPEKLTVATAYLDLSSVYGNNPSQNRRVRLLKGGLLKTSYTNGQHWLPVSQNENGDCGIKSECYSVPDIRNQFSPTITLLQTLLVREHNRLAENLALINPHHDDERIFQEARKINIAQFQKITYYDWLPLVVGRTYTYLNGLIYPVEPTEYVNDYDETVNPAAYAEFSAAAFRYAHTQIPGWFSLVAPNRSSNQTMRLSDYLDRSETIRLLNTADNYDAMLRGLATQCQKRSDGNIDREIKHYFHRKEFEEYGSDLKSIDIQRARDFGLASYNDVREFCGLRRAVDWADFAHEIPGEKISLLRRLYATPDDVELSVGGSLEYHVPEALFGPTLLCVVGKQFLNTRRGDRFFFERENAVGFSRAQLAEIRKVSLASLFCNNANYLHLIQPNVFVFPNSQ
;
A
#
# COMPACT_ATOMS: atom_id res chain seq x y z
N MET A 1 26.07 46.59 -0.77
CA MET A 1 27.00 47.25 -1.72
C MET A 1 28.05 46.25 -2.18
N HIS A 2 28.64 46.51 -3.34
CA HIS A 2 29.46 45.64 -4.19
C HIS A 2 30.56 44.74 -3.56
N ARG A 3 30.73 43.59 -4.24
CA ARG A 3 31.97 42.81 -4.56
C ARG A 3 33.15 42.89 -3.59
N ILE A 4 33.55 41.74 -3.02
CA ILE A 4 34.96 41.32 -2.87
C ILE A 4 35.04 39.76 -2.98
N PRO A 5 36.20 39.13 -3.20
CA PRO A 5 36.54 38.41 -4.43
C PRO A 5 36.63 36.88 -4.21
N LEU A 6 36.36 36.09 -5.25
CA LEU A 6 36.78 34.69 -5.27
C LEU A 6 38.30 34.65 -5.39
N HIS A 7 38.99 34.36 -4.29
CA HIS A 7 40.32 33.77 -4.36
C HIS A 7 40.15 32.39 -4.99
N MET A 8 40.50 32.27 -6.27
CA MET A 8 40.71 30.97 -6.89
C MET A 8 41.89 30.31 -6.17
N VAL A 9 41.59 29.32 -5.34
CA VAL A 9 42.58 28.36 -4.88
C VAL A 9 42.72 27.32 -5.99
N ALA A 10 43.97 27.03 -6.39
CA ALA A 10 44.28 26.05 -7.42
C ALA A 10 43.64 24.68 -7.12
N ASP A 11 43.17 24.00 -8.16
CA ASP A 11 42.52 22.69 -8.09
C ASP A 11 43.28 21.73 -7.16
N PRO A 12 42.60 21.06 -6.20
CA PRO A 12 43.25 20.09 -5.34
C PRO A 12 43.70 18.88 -6.18
N CYS A 13 44.96 18.47 -6.00
CA CYS A 13 45.51 17.29 -6.65
C CYS A 13 44.65 16.04 -6.33
N PRO A 14 44.51 15.08 -7.27
CA PRO A 14 43.62 13.91 -7.13
C PRO A 14 43.97 12.94 -6.00
N GLU A 15 45.05 13.20 -5.25
CA GLU A 15 45.65 12.27 -4.28
C GLU A 15 45.49 12.70 -2.82
N THR A 16 44.86 13.84 -2.52
CA THR A 16 44.58 14.24 -1.13
C THR A 16 43.27 13.66 -0.62
N SER A 17 43.28 13.06 0.58
CA SER A 17 42.07 12.47 1.17
C SER A 17 40.99 13.52 1.44
N GLU A 18 39.72 13.12 1.30
CA GLU A 18 38.53 13.97 1.49
C GLU A 18 38.55 14.74 2.83
N TYR A 19 39.22 14.20 3.85
CA TYR A 19 39.40 14.83 5.17
C TYR A 19 40.20 16.14 5.12
N VAL A 20 41.28 16.19 4.31
CA VAL A 20 42.13 17.38 4.17
C VAL A 20 41.42 18.46 3.36
N THR A 21 40.57 18.06 2.42
CA THR A 21 39.72 18.96 1.65
C THR A 21 38.60 19.54 2.53
N MET A 22 37.96 18.72 3.37
CA MET A 22 36.93 19.18 4.32
C MET A 22 37.47 20.13 5.39
N SER A 23 38.67 19.87 5.93
CA SER A 23 39.26 20.71 6.99
C SER A 23 39.65 22.11 6.51
N ARG A 24 39.77 22.32 5.20
CA ARG A 24 40.10 23.62 4.59
C ARG A 24 38.87 24.47 4.26
N VAL A 25 37.68 23.87 4.27
CA VAL A 25 36.43 24.52 3.83
C VAL A 25 35.43 24.69 5.00
N MET A 26 35.57 23.91 6.09
CA MET A 26 34.70 24.01 7.26
C MET A 26 35.28 24.85 8.40
N CYS A 27 34.42 25.64 9.05
CA CYS A 27 34.74 26.38 10.27
C CYS A 27 35.19 25.40 11.39
N PRO A 28 36.23 25.72 12.18
CA PRO A 28 36.79 24.84 13.23
C PRO A 28 35.76 24.24 14.20
N ARG A 29 34.67 24.96 14.48
CA ARG A 29 33.59 24.50 15.37
C ARG A 29 32.86 23.27 14.82
N ASN A 30 32.56 23.24 13.52
CA ASN A 30 31.81 22.16 12.90
C ASN A 30 32.68 20.89 12.75
N LEU A 31 34.00 21.06 12.55
CA LEU A 31 34.93 19.94 12.49
C LEU A 31 35.06 19.23 13.86
N ILE A 32 35.09 20.00 14.95
CA ILE A 32 35.18 19.47 16.32
C ILE A 32 33.88 18.77 16.72
N GLU A 33 32.72 19.34 16.42
CA GLU A 33 31.41 18.72 16.72
C GLU A 33 31.20 17.41 15.94
N CYS A 34 31.61 17.33 14.66
CA CYS A 34 31.54 16.09 13.89
C CYS A 34 32.54 15.02 14.38
N GLU A 35 33.77 15.40 14.76
CA GLU A 35 34.74 14.45 15.32
C GLU A 35 34.28 13.86 16.67
N LEU A 36 33.73 14.70 17.55
CA LEU A 36 33.19 14.26 18.85
C LEU A 36 31.97 13.35 18.67
N PHE A 37 31.06 13.70 17.77
CA PHE A 37 29.87 12.89 17.50
C PHE A 37 30.22 11.51 16.91
N LEU A 38 31.17 11.44 15.99
CA LEU A 38 31.63 10.17 15.41
C LEU A 38 32.40 9.32 16.43
N LYS A 39 33.19 9.94 17.31
CA LYS A 39 33.89 9.22 18.39
C LYS A 39 32.93 8.67 19.45
N VAL A 40 31.86 9.39 19.77
CA VAL A 40 30.80 8.93 20.69
C VAL A 40 29.99 7.79 20.06
N LEU A 41 29.56 7.93 18.80
CA LEU A 41 28.85 6.86 18.08
C LEU A 41 29.69 5.59 17.98
N ARG A 42 30.99 5.69 17.68
CA ARG A 42 31.87 4.53 17.59
C ARG A 42 32.02 3.83 18.94
N LYS A 43 32.19 4.59 20.03
CA LYS A 43 32.33 4.04 21.38
C LYS A 43 31.06 3.32 21.88
N GLU A 44 29.88 3.88 21.62
CA GLU A 44 28.61 3.25 21.98
C GLU A 44 28.30 2.03 21.09
N THR A 45 28.64 2.08 19.80
CA THR A 45 28.46 0.96 18.88
C THR A 45 29.36 -0.22 19.24
N ASP A 46 30.64 0.05 19.52
CA ASP A 46 31.60 -0.99 19.92
C ASP A 46 31.22 -1.64 21.27
N ALA A 47 30.68 -0.87 22.22
CA ALA A 47 30.19 -1.41 23.51
C ALA A 47 28.98 -2.33 23.37
N VAL A 48 28.06 -2.04 22.44
CA VAL A 48 26.89 -2.88 22.15
C VAL A 48 27.29 -4.21 21.49
N PHE A 49 28.22 -4.18 20.53
CA PHE A 49 28.71 -5.41 19.90
C PHE A 49 29.55 -6.27 20.85
N HIS A 50 30.29 -5.65 21.78
CA HIS A 50 31.05 -6.38 22.79
C HIS A 50 30.13 -7.14 23.77
N ASN A 51 29.06 -6.52 24.25
CA ASN A 51 28.06 -7.16 25.12
C ASN A 51 27.26 -8.27 24.39
N PHE A 52 27.02 -8.12 23.09
CA PHE A 52 26.35 -9.17 22.31
C PHE A 52 27.26 -10.39 22.08
N SER A 53 28.55 -10.16 21.82
CA SER A 53 29.54 -11.24 21.69
C SER A 53 29.65 -12.08 22.98
N GLU A 54 29.56 -11.47 24.17
CA GLU A 54 29.58 -12.19 25.45
C GLU A 54 28.32 -13.04 25.69
N SER A 55 27.16 -12.62 25.17
CA SER A 55 25.88 -13.33 25.36
C SER A 55 25.60 -14.39 24.29
N ALA A 56 26.10 -14.23 23.06
CA ALA A 56 25.85 -15.14 21.94
C ALA A 56 26.29 -16.59 22.20
N GLN A 57 27.42 -16.79 22.88
CA GLN A 57 27.90 -18.14 23.24
C GLN A 57 26.97 -18.85 24.23
N THR A 58 26.40 -18.10 25.17
CA THR A 58 25.43 -18.61 26.15
C THR A 58 24.14 -19.03 25.46
N SER A 59 23.64 -18.21 24.53
CA SER A 59 22.45 -18.50 23.72
C SER A 59 22.65 -19.71 22.80
N LEU A 60 23.84 -19.87 22.22
CA LEU A 60 24.19 -21.05 21.43
C LEU A 60 24.20 -22.33 22.30
N ASN A 61 24.73 -22.27 23.51
CA ASN A 61 24.75 -23.40 24.45
C ASN A 61 23.34 -23.82 24.90
N VAL A 62 22.44 -22.86 25.10
CA VAL A 62 21.02 -23.13 25.38
C VAL A 62 20.36 -23.77 24.15
N SER A 63 20.59 -23.22 22.96
CA SER A 63 20.07 -23.78 21.70
C SER A 63 20.52 -25.22 21.47
N ARG A 64 21.78 -25.56 21.77
CA ARG A 64 22.29 -26.95 21.73
C ARG A 64 21.51 -27.91 22.62
N LYS A 65 21.15 -27.49 23.84
CA LYS A 65 20.35 -28.30 24.77
C LYS A 65 18.92 -28.49 24.24
N CYS A 66 18.34 -27.44 23.68
CA CYS A 66 16.98 -27.46 23.12
C CYS A 66 16.86 -28.30 21.84
N MET A 67 17.92 -28.41 21.03
CA MET A 67 17.94 -29.22 19.81
C MET A 67 17.73 -30.73 20.04
N ASN A 68 17.98 -31.23 21.26
CA ASN A 68 17.76 -32.63 21.62
C ASN A 68 16.32 -32.92 22.04
N MET A 69 15.47 -31.89 22.15
CA MET A 69 14.06 -32.05 22.49
C MET A 69 13.23 -32.40 21.25
N LYS A 70 12.28 -33.34 21.41
CA LYS A 70 11.36 -33.76 20.32
C LYS A 70 10.18 -32.78 20.10
N ASN A 71 10.08 -31.72 20.90
CA ASN A 71 8.99 -30.76 20.83
C ASN A 71 9.16 -29.79 19.65
N ARG A 72 8.16 -29.72 18.76
CA ARG A 72 8.20 -28.92 17.53
C ARG A 72 8.25 -27.41 17.78
N ASP A 73 7.59 -26.92 18.83
CA ASP A 73 7.59 -25.50 19.20
C ASP A 73 8.94 -25.09 19.79
N VAL A 74 9.57 -25.98 20.55
CA VAL A 74 10.93 -25.77 21.05
C VAL A 74 11.93 -25.73 19.90
N LEU A 75 11.83 -26.63 18.92
CA LEU A 75 12.70 -26.61 17.73
C LEU A 75 12.50 -25.35 16.87
N LYS A 76 11.26 -24.85 16.75
CA LYS A 76 10.95 -23.59 16.06
C LYS A 76 11.59 -22.39 16.77
N LYS A 77 11.45 -22.31 18.10
CA LYS A 77 12.08 -21.25 18.90
C LYS A 77 13.61 -21.34 18.89
N THR A 78 14.14 -22.55 18.85
CA THR A 78 15.59 -22.80 18.73
C THR A 78 16.12 -22.33 17.39
N SER A 79 15.38 -22.57 16.28
CA SER A 79 15.74 -22.02 14.96
C SER A 79 15.78 -20.50 14.97
N GLN A 80 14.78 -19.84 15.57
CA GLN A 80 14.73 -18.37 15.66
C GLN A 80 15.91 -17.80 16.47
N SER A 81 16.30 -18.47 17.56
CA SER A 81 17.48 -18.07 18.34
C SER A 81 18.79 -18.23 17.55
N LEU A 82 18.92 -19.28 16.75
CA LEU A 82 20.09 -19.48 15.87
C LEU A 82 20.13 -18.44 14.74
N ASP A 83 18.99 -18.06 14.16
CA ASP A 83 18.92 -16.98 13.17
C ASP A 83 19.38 -15.65 13.76
N GLU A 84 19.02 -15.37 15.01
CA GLU A 84 19.45 -14.17 15.71
C GLU A 84 20.97 -14.17 15.98
N ILE A 85 21.54 -15.32 16.35
CA ILE A 85 22.99 -15.48 16.51
C ILE A 85 23.71 -15.28 15.17
N ILE A 86 23.22 -15.89 14.08
CA ILE A 86 23.85 -15.77 12.75
C ILE A 86 23.78 -14.33 12.25
N CYS A 87 22.70 -13.60 12.51
CA CYS A 87 22.56 -12.21 12.08
C CYS A 87 23.40 -11.20 12.88
N ARG A 88 23.83 -11.56 14.10
CA ARG A 88 24.41 -10.59 15.06
C ARG A 88 25.80 -10.97 15.57
N ALA A 89 26.22 -12.23 15.47
CA ALA A 89 27.56 -12.66 15.82
C ALA A 89 28.56 -12.28 14.71
N PRO A 90 29.78 -11.82 15.05
CA PRO A 90 30.80 -11.54 14.04
C PRO A 90 31.15 -12.83 13.26
N SER A 91 31.19 -12.74 11.94
CA SER A 91 31.36 -13.90 11.04
C SER A 91 32.70 -14.63 11.20
N GLY A 92 33.70 -13.98 11.81
CA GLY A 92 35.01 -14.57 12.15
C GLY A 92 35.08 -15.29 13.50
N THR A 93 33.94 -15.62 14.12
CA THR A 93 33.89 -16.30 15.42
C THR A 93 33.42 -17.75 15.29
N THR A 94 33.91 -18.63 16.16
CA THR A 94 33.45 -20.02 16.23
C THR A 94 31.96 -20.11 16.55
N THR A 95 31.40 -19.15 17.29
CA THR A 95 29.96 -19.05 17.61
C THR A 95 29.10 -18.92 16.36
N PHE A 96 29.54 -18.12 15.38
CA PHE A 96 28.84 -17.95 14.10
C PHE A 96 28.89 -19.24 13.27
N VAL A 97 30.09 -19.84 13.18
CA VAL A 97 30.33 -21.10 12.46
C VAL A 97 29.48 -22.25 13.04
N ASP A 98 29.46 -22.37 14.37
CA ASP A 98 28.69 -23.38 15.10
C ASP A 98 27.18 -23.17 14.99
N ALA A 99 26.71 -21.92 14.93
CA ALA A 99 25.29 -21.60 14.78
C ALA A 99 24.75 -22.03 13.40
N ILE A 100 25.53 -21.84 12.34
CA ILE A 100 25.19 -22.30 10.97
C ILE A 100 25.09 -23.82 10.93
N LEU A 101 26.09 -24.52 11.51
CA LEU A 101 26.07 -25.98 11.56
C LEU A 101 24.87 -26.48 12.38
N ALA A 102 24.57 -25.86 13.51
CA ALA A 102 23.40 -26.19 14.33
C ALA A 102 22.07 -25.97 13.59
N ARG A 103 21.93 -24.87 12.84
CA ARG A 103 20.71 -24.56 12.09
C ARG A 103 20.47 -25.55 10.96
N SER A 104 21.51 -25.95 10.23
CA SER A 104 21.39 -26.97 9.18
C SER A 104 20.87 -28.31 9.71
N VAL A 105 21.25 -28.70 10.94
CA VAL A 105 20.71 -29.89 11.62
C VAL A 105 19.22 -29.76 11.93
N ILE A 106 18.74 -28.58 12.33
CA ILE A 106 17.31 -28.34 12.57
C ILE A 106 16.51 -28.40 11.26
N TYR A 107 17.03 -27.83 10.18
CA TYR A 107 16.40 -27.92 8.86
C TYR A 107 16.34 -29.36 8.34
N MET A 108 17.40 -30.13 8.57
CA MET A 108 17.43 -31.57 8.30
C MET A 108 16.35 -32.32 9.09
N LYS A 109 16.22 -32.06 10.40
CA LYS A 109 15.15 -32.65 11.24
C LYS A 109 13.74 -32.24 10.80
N SER A 110 13.60 -31.10 10.12
CA SER A 110 12.34 -30.54 9.65
C SER A 110 12.02 -30.88 8.18
N ASN A 111 12.76 -31.81 7.57
CA ASN A 111 12.66 -32.21 6.15
C ASN A 111 12.89 -31.06 5.14
N GLN A 112 13.60 -30.00 5.54
CA GLN A 112 13.95 -28.86 4.68
C GLN A 112 15.36 -29.01 4.09
N HIS A 113 15.58 -30.10 3.33
CA HIS A 113 16.91 -30.50 2.87
C HIS A 113 17.58 -29.51 1.90
N GLY A 114 16.80 -28.76 1.11
CA GLY A 114 17.34 -27.72 0.22
C GLY A 114 18.00 -26.56 0.99
N ILE A 115 17.31 -26.05 2.01
CA ILE A 115 17.81 -24.94 2.85
C ILE A 115 19.00 -25.42 3.70
N ALA A 116 18.94 -26.64 4.22
CA ALA A 116 20.08 -27.25 4.90
C ALA A 116 21.31 -27.41 3.96
N CYS A 117 21.08 -27.68 2.67
CA CYS A 117 22.15 -27.77 1.68
C CYS A 117 22.85 -26.42 1.49
N ASP A 118 22.09 -25.32 1.39
CA ASP A 118 22.63 -23.97 1.26
C ASP A 118 23.46 -23.57 2.49
N ASP A 119 22.97 -23.85 3.70
CA ASP A 119 23.70 -23.60 4.96
C ASP A 119 25.02 -24.40 5.02
N LEU A 120 25.02 -25.65 4.57
CA LEU A 120 26.21 -26.52 4.59
C LEU A 120 27.23 -26.19 3.51
N LEU A 121 26.78 -25.75 2.33
CA LEU A 121 27.65 -25.22 1.28
C LEU A 121 28.28 -23.90 1.72
N PHE A 122 27.52 -23.05 2.41
CA PHE A 122 28.04 -21.83 3.01
C PHE A 122 29.05 -22.15 4.13
N TYR A 123 28.74 -23.12 5.00
CA TYR A 123 29.67 -23.62 6.02
C TYR A 123 30.99 -24.08 5.39
N GLU A 124 30.97 -24.79 4.26
CA GLU A 124 32.18 -25.22 3.55
C GLU A 124 33.05 -24.04 3.10
N ALA A 125 32.45 -22.93 2.69
CA ALA A 125 33.16 -21.72 2.26
C ALA A 125 33.77 -20.87 3.39
N LEU A 126 33.43 -21.13 4.67
CA LEU A 126 33.96 -20.38 5.82
C LEU A 126 35.44 -20.69 6.09
N ASP A 127 36.12 -19.81 6.84
CA ASP A 127 37.53 -19.97 7.20
C ASP A 127 37.78 -21.34 7.88
N PRO A 128 38.65 -22.20 7.31
CA PRO A 128 39.02 -23.48 7.90
C PRO A 128 39.55 -23.38 9.32
N ALA A 129 40.21 -22.27 9.71
CA ALA A 129 40.77 -22.08 11.04
C ALA A 129 39.70 -21.99 12.15
N LEU A 130 38.45 -21.73 11.79
CA LEU A 130 37.32 -21.62 12.71
C LEU A 130 36.50 -22.92 12.82
N LYS A 131 36.87 -23.96 12.07
CA LYS A 131 36.15 -25.23 12.00
C LYS A 131 36.92 -26.31 12.75
N THR A 132 36.21 -27.11 13.54
CA THR A 132 36.81 -28.34 14.08
C THR A 132 36.86 -29.42 13.01
N ILE A 133 37.79 -30.38 13.16
CA ILE A 133 37.88 -31.55 12.28
C ILE A 133 36.55 -32.33 12.30
N GLU A 134 35.97 -32.50 13.49
CA GLU A 134 34.64 -33.10 13.67
C GLU A 134 33.53 -32.32 12.98
N GLY A 135 33.46 -30.99 13.16
CA GLY A 135 32.45 -30.14 12.51
C GLY A 135 32.55 -30.18 10.98
N THR A 136 33.78 -30.26 10.47
CA THR A 136 34.05 -30.44 9.04
C THR A 136 33.54 -31.81 8.57
N ILE A 137 33.85 -32.90 9.28
CA ILE A 137 33.38 -34.25 8.92
C ILE A 137 31.84 -34.34 8.99
N VAL A 138 31.23 -33.83 10.05
CA VAL A 138 29.77 -33.82 10.26
C VAL A 138 29.06 -33.01 9.18
N SER A 139 29.56 -31.81 8.86
CA SER A 139 28.98 -30.98 7.80
C SER A 139 29.02 -31.68 6.43
N GLN A 140 30.11 -32.37 6.11
CA GLN A 140 30.25 -33.11 4.85
C GLN A 140 29.34 -34.34 4.79
N ILE A 141 29.15 -35.06 5.90
CA ILE A 141 28.16 -36.14 5.99
C ILE A 141 26.73 -35.62 5.78
N LEU A 142 26.37 -34.54 6.49
CA LEU A 142 25.04 -33.93 6.37
C LEU A 142 24.81 -33.41 4.95
N LEU A 143 25.81 -32.82 4.31
CA LEU A 143 25.74 -32.32 2.94
C LEU A 143 25.56 -33.48 1.94
N CYS A 144 26.29 -34.58 2.12
CA CYS A 144 26.13 -35.79 1.32
C CYS A 144 24.70 -36.33 1.39
N ILE A 145 24.10 -36.35 2.57
CA ILE A 145 22.72 -36.78 2.81
C ILE A 145 21.73 -35.78 2.21
N CYS A 146 21.91 -34.47 2.42
CA CYS A 146 21.08 -33.43 1.82
C CYS A 146 21.01 -33.56 0.31
N LEU A 147 22.17 -33.65 -0.36
CA LEU A 147 22.30 -33.81 -1.81
C LEU A 147 21.57 -35.06 -2.31
N TYR A 148 21.68 -36.18 -1.58
CA TYR A 148 20.92 -37.39 -1.89
C TYR A 148 19.40 -37.17 -1.77
N MET A 149 18.95 -36.52 -0.70
CA MET A 149 17.52 -36.26 -0.45
C MET A 149 16.91 -35.28 -1.46
N VAL A 150 17.68 -34.33 -1.99
CA VAL A 150 17.25 -33.43 -3.08
C VAL A 150 17.46 -34.01 -4.48
N ARG A 151 17.84 -35.30 -4.58
CA ARG A 151 18.04 -36.06 -5.83
C ARG A 151 19.26 -35.65 -6.67
N GLU A 152 20.23 -34.97 -6.07
CA GLU A 152 21.54 -34.64 -6.66
C GLU A 152 22.54 -35.80 -6.49
N TYR A 153 22.21 -36.96 -7.06
CA TYR A 153 22.94 -38.21 -6.81
C TYR A 153 24.41 -38.16 -7.22
N LYS A 154 24.74 -37.42 -8.29
CA LYS A 154 26.13 -37.29 -8.76
C LYS A 154 26.98 -36.44 -7.81
N ALA A 155 26.47 -35.29 -7.38
CA ALA A 155 27.14 -34.44 -6.40
C ALA A 155 27.27 -35.14 -5.03
N SER A 156 26.24 -35.92 -4.64
CA SER A 156 26.28 -36.77 -3.44
C SER A 156 27.38 -37.84 -3.53
N GLN A 157 27.57 -38.49 -4.68
CA GLN A 157 28.67 -39.44 -4.89
C GLN A 157 30.06 -38.80 -4.85
N ASP A 158 30.21 -37.62 -5.44
CA ASP A 158 31.49 -36.92 -5.45
C ASP A 158 31.87 -36.47 -4.02
N LYS A 159 30.89 -36.02 -3.23
CA LYS A 159 31.06 -35.70 -1.80
C LYS A 159 31.40 -36.94 -0.98
N LEU A 160 30.78 -38.09 -1.27
CA LEU A 160 31.07 -39.37 -0.61
C LEU A 160 32.51 -39.83 -0.86
N ALA A 161 33.03 -39.65 -2.08
CA ALA A 161 34.42 -39.99 -2.41
C ALA A 161 35.42 -39.10 -1.65
N MET A 162 35.16 -37.79 -1.60
CA MET A 162 35.98 -36.85 -0.82
C MET A 162 35.95 -37.16 0.68
N LEU A 163 34.78 -37.53 1.21
CA LEU A 163 34.62 -37.89 2.61
C LEU A 163 35.41 -39.16 2.98
N LYS A 164 35.44 -40.17 2.10
CA LYS A 164 36.26 -41.38 2.29
C LYS A 164 37.76 -41.08 2.33
N ASP A 165 38.25 -40.17 1.49
CA ASP A 165 39.65 -39.71 1.50
C ASP A 165 39.97 -38.91 2.78
N LEU A 166 39.08 -38.01 3.18
CA LEU A 166 39.21 -37.20 4.39
C LEU A 166 39.30 -38.07 5.65
N ILE A 167 38.42 -39.08 5.76
CA ILE A 167 38.41 -40.06 6.86
C ILE A 167 39.69 -40.93 6.84
N GLY A 168 40.18 -41.31 5.66
CA GLY A 168 41.45 -42.05 5.53
C GLY A 168 42.61 -41.33 6.21
N LYS A 169 42.65 -40.00 6.10
CA LYS A 169 43.70 -39.12 6.62
C LYS A 169 43.52 -38.71 8.10
N THR A 170 42.37 -39.00 8.73
CA THR A 170 42.10 -38.64 10.13
C THR A 170 42.86 -39.55 11.13
N PRO A 171 43.44 -39.02 12.23
CA PRO A 171 44.07 -39.81 13.29
C PRO A 171 43.14 -40.85 13.94
N LEU A 172 43.70 -41.93 14.50
CA LEU A 172 42.95 -43.04 15.11
C LEU A 172 42.19 -42.66 16.38
N SER A 173 42.65 -41.64 17.13
CA SER A 173 41.95 -41.11 18.31
C SER A 173 40.58 -40.54 17.95
N ASP A 174 40.55 -39.68 16.93
CA ASP A 174 39.38 -38.90 16.54
C ASP A 174 38.37 -39.75 15.75
N LYS A 175 38.85 -40.83 15.11
CA LYS A 175 38.01 -41.85 14.45
C LYS A 175 37.06 -42.56 15.41
N SER A 176 37.39 -42.63 16.70
CA SER A 176 36.55 -43.27 17.71
C SER A 176 35.31 -42.41 18.05
N GLU A 177 35.44 -41.09 18.06
CA GLU A 177 34.35 -40.15 18.39
C GLU A 177 33.34 -39.98 17.24
N ILE A 178 33.79 -40.15 15.99
CA ILE A 178 32.91 -40.10 14.81
C ILE A 178 32.38 -41.46 14.35
N ALA A 179 32.65 -42.55 15.08
CA ALA A 179 32.35 -43.93 14.66
C ALA A 179 30.86 -44.17 14.33
N MET A 180 29.95 -43.53 15.06
CA MET A 180 28.50 -43.61 14.79
C MET A 180 28.13 -42.97 13.45
N PHE A 181 28.80 -41.89 13.07
CA PHE A 181 28.59 -41.21 11.79
C PHE A 181 29.18 -41.99 10.61
N LEU A 182 30.27 -42.74 10.84
CA LEU A 182 30.84 -43.66 9.84
C LEU A 182 29.87 -44.80 9.50
N SER A 183 29.15 -45.33 10.50
CA SER A 183 28.09 -46.33 10.27
C SER A 183 26.92 -45.76 9.44
N LEU A 184 26.49 -44.52 9.73
CA LEU A 184 25.48 -43.82 8.94
C LEU A 184 25.93 -43.60 7.49
N LEU A 185 27.21 -43.24 7.30
CA LEU A 185 27.78 -43.05 5.98
C LEU A 185 27.79 -44.35 5.16
N GLN A 186 28.12 -45.48 5.78
CA GLN A 186 28.11 -46.79 5.13
C GLN A 186 26.69 -47.18 4.68
N GLN A 187 25.66 -46.88 5.48
CA GLN A 187 24.26 -47.08 5.11
C GLN A 187 23.84 -46.25 3.89
N TYR A 188 24.28 -44.99 3.81
CA TYR A 188 23.97 -44.13 2.68
C TYR A 188 24.81 -44.45 1.44
N ASP A 189 26.05 -44.92 1.57
CA ASP A 189 26.88 -45.42 0.48
C ASP A 189 26.16 -46.55 -0.28
N GLU A 190 25.60 -47.53 0.43
CA GLU A 190 24.80 -48.61 -0.17
C GLU A 190 23.56 -48.08 -0.91
N LYS A 191 22.82 -47.14 -0.30
CA LYS A 191 21.62 -46.52 -0.90
C LYS A 191 21.93 -45.69 -2.15
N ILE A 192 22.99 -44.89 -2.10
CA ILE A 192 23.46 -44.07 -3.22
C ILE A 192 23.90 -44.97 -4.39
N ASN A 193 24.59 -46.07 -4.10
CA ASN A 193 25.04 -47.04 -5.11
C ASN A 193 23.89 -47.90 -5.69
N GLN A 194 22.81 -48.13 -4.93
CA GLN A 194 21.59 -48.77 -5.42
C GLN A 194 20.74 -47.83 -6.29
N ALA A 195 20.57 -46.56 -5.91
CA ALA A 195 19.76 -45.58 -6.63
C ALA A 195 20.26 -45.32 -8.07
N ARG A 196 21.59 -45.40 -8.30
CA ARG A 196 22.20 -45.24 -9.63
C ARG A 196 21.91 -46.39 -10.59
N ARG A 197 21.52 -47.59 -10.10
CA ARG A 197 21.17 -48.73 -10.96
C ARG A 197 19.74 -48.66 -11.50
N ASN A 198 18.88 -47.83 -10.92
CA ASN A 198 17.44 -47.84 -11.18
C ASN A 198 16.89 -46.59 -11.88
N VAL A 199 17.72 -45.58 -12.19
CA VAL A 199 17.25 -44.35 -12.82
C VAL A 199 18.32 -43.75 -13.76
N GLU A 200 18.19 -44.01 -15.07
CA GLU A 200 18.73 -43.12 -16.11
C GLU A 200 17.68 -42.03 -16.39
N PHE A 201 17.73 -40.93 -15.65
CA PHE A 201 17.11 -39.67 -16.08
C PHE A 201 18.03 -38.53 -15.68
N VAL A 202 18.69 -37.93 -16.69
CA VAL A 202 19.49 -36.72 -16.54
C VAL A 202 18.53 -35.53 -16.55
N GLN A 203 18.29 -34.94 -15.39
CA GLN A 203 17.82 -33.56 -15.31
C GLN A 203 18.96 -32.74 -14.69
N LYS A 204 19.64 -31.94 -15.53
CA LYS A 204 20.64 -30.97 -15.07
C LYS A 204 19.93 -29.87 -14.29
N VAL A 205 20.03 -29.90 -12.96
CA VAL A 205 19.80 -28.71 -12.13
C VAL A 205 21.05 -27.84 -12.26
N GLN A 206 20.88 -26.57 -12.60
CA GLN A 206 21.99 -25.62 -12.59
C GLN A 206 22.42 -25.35 -11.15
N SER A 207 23.62 -25.81 -10.77
CA SER A 207 24.25 -25.40 -9.52
C SER A 207 24.54 -23.90 -9.58
N LYS A 208 23.89 -23.10 -8.74
CA LYS A 208 24.34 -21.73 -8.51
C LYS A 208 25.65 -21.79 -7.74
N THR A 209 26.71 -21.25 -8.32
CA THR A 209 27.99 -21.06 -7.64
C THR A 209 27.78 -20.03 -6.52
N LEU A 210 27.79 -20.49 -5.28
CA LEU A 210 27.84 -19.61 -4.10
C LEU A 210 29.24 -18.99 -4.04
N VAL A 211 29.31 -17.66 -4.08
CA VAL A 211 30.54 -16.89 -3.87
C VAL A 211 30.66 -16.62 -2.37
N PRO A 212 31.83 -16.86 -1.73
CA PRO A 212 32.02 -16.54 -0.32
C PRO A 212 31.84 -15.04 -0.07
N PHE A 213 31.08 -14.69 0.98
CA PHE A 213 30.91 -13.31 1.41
C PHE A 213 32.17 -12.85 2.15
N GLU A 214 33.06 -12.15 1.45
CA GLU A 214 34.17 -11.44 2.10
C GLU A 214 33.64 -10.13 2.70
N GLY A 215 33.53 -10.10 4.03
CA GLY A 215 32.95 -8.98 4.77
C GLY A 215 33.56 -7.63 4.38
N HIS A 216 32.71 -6.64 4.14
CA HIS A 216 33.12 -5.25 3.96
C HIS A 216 32.79 -4.40 5.19
N LYS A 217 33.79 -3.60 5.54
CA LYS A 217 33.75 -2.49 6.50
C LYS A 217 32.52 -1.61 6.26
N LEU A 218 31.94 -1.16 7.38
CA LEU A 218 30.80 -0.27 7.50
C LEU A 218 30.72 0.84 6.43
N THR A 219 29.93 0.63 5.39
CA THR A 219 29.22 1.70 4.66
C THR A 219 27.85 1.23 4.18
N ARG A 220 26.83 1.68 4.93
CA ARG A 220 25.41 1.88 4.60
C ARG A 220 24.51 0.69 4.20
N LYS A 221 23.33 0.75 4.84
CA LYS A 221 22.03 0.05 4.67
C LYS A 221 21.91 -1.32 5.35
N ILE A 222 21.24 -1.31 6.50
CA ILE A 222 20.66 -2.50 7.13
C ILE A 222 19.15 -2.48 6.84
N PRO A 223 18.61 -3.41 6.03
CA PRO A 223 17.20 -3.75 6.02
C PRO A 223 16.93 -4.90 7.02
N PHE A 224 15.70 -4.93 7.55
CA PHE A 224 15.06 -5.98 8.38
C PHE A 224 15.36 -6.02 9.88
N ALA A 225 14.44 -5.41 10.64
CA ALA A 225 14.07 -5.83 11.99
C ALA A 225 12.54 -5.80 12.11
N SER A 226 11.84 -6.76 11.52
CA SER A 226 10.47 -7.09 11.92
C SER A 226 10.16 -8.53 11.56
N LYS A 227 10.18 -9.42 12.56
CA LYS A 227 9.42 -10.70 12.62
C LYS A 227 9.73 -11.55 13.87
N ALA A 228 9.90 -10.92 15.02
CA ALA A 228 10.02 -11.65 16.29
C ALA A 228 9.48 -10.84 17.48
N CYS A 229 8.17 -10.58 17.50
CA CYS A 229 7.42 -10.22 18.71
C CYS A 229 5.95 -10.62 18.48
N GLU A 230 5.64 -11.91 18.61
CA GLU A 230 4.28 -12.41 18.78
C GLU A 230 4.33 -13.48 19.87
N TYR A 231 4.04 -13.08 21.12
CA TYR A 231 3.08 -13.69 22.07
C TYR A 231 3.45 -13.41 23.53
N LEU A 232 2.57 -12.68 24.25
CA LEU A 232 1.90 -13.09 25.51
C LEU A 232 1.34 -11.85 26.22
N GLU A 233 0.07 -11.50 26.01
CA GLU A 233 -0.62 -10.59 26.92
C GLU A 233 -2.01 -11.14 27.26
N THR A 234 -2.20 -11.45 28.54
CA THR A 234 -3.52 -11.76 29.08
C THR A 234 -3.85 -10.84 30.25
N LYS A 235 -5.08 -10.31 30.20
CA LYS A 235 -5.91 -9.75 31.27
C LYS A 235 -5.62 -8.35 31.85
N TYR A 236 -4.45 -7.73 31.66
CA TYR A 236 -4.20 -6.38 32.19
C TYR A 236 -4.51 -5.22 31.22
N GLU A 237 -4.61 -5.48 29.91
CA GLU A 237 -4.85 -4.42 28.90
C GLU A 237 -6.25 -3.79 28.95
N LYS A 238 -7.30 -4.47 29.42
CA LYS A 238 -8.67 -3.92 29.31
C LYS A 238 -8.90 -2.64 30.13
N LEU A 239 -8.13 -2.44 31.20
CA LEU A 239 -8.22 -1.20 32.00
C LEU A 239 -7.29 -0.12 31.44
N GLN A 240 -6.06 -0.47 31.04
CA GLN A 240 -5.10 0.45 30.43
C GLN A 240 -5.60 1.00 29.08
N VAL A 241 -6.11 0.14 28.19
CA VAL A 241 -6.66 0.56 26.89
C VAL A 241 -7.89 1.46 27.08
N LYS A 242 -8.78 1.16 28.05
CA LYS A 242 -9.93 2.03 28.36
C LYS A 242 -9.49 3.39 28.92
N LEU A 243 -8.44 3.45 29.75
CA LEU A 243 -7.91 4.70 30.29
C LEU A 243 -7.10 5.50 29.26
N ILE A 244 -6.37 4.84 28.35
CA ILE A 244 -5.67 5.47 27.21
C ILE A 244 -6.69 6.04 26.23
N ILE A 245 -7.80 5.33 26.00
CA ILE A 245 -8.93 5.85 25.22
C ILE A 245 -9.57 7.02 25.94
N LEU A 246 -9.80 6.96 27.26
CA LEU A 246 -10.36 8.09 28.02
C LEU A 246 -9.42 9.31 27.99
N TYR A 247 -8.12 9.10 28.11
CA TYR A 247 -7.06 10.10 27.99
C TYR A 247 -7.04 10.76 26.60
N GLY A 248 -7.04 9.93 25.55
CA GLY A 248 -7.09 10.40 24.16
C GLY A 248 -8.40 11.10 23.82
N THR A 249 -9.54 10.63 24.35
CA THR A 249 -10.86 11.21 24.11
C THR A 249 -11.04 12.53 24.86
N TYR A 250 -10.54 12.64 26.10
CA TYR A 250 -10.57 13.88 26.87
C TYR A 250 -9.70 14.97 26.24
N ASN A 251 -8.48 14.63 25.82
CA ASN A 251 -7.59 15.57 25.12
C ASN A 251 -8.17 15.98 23.75
N SER A 252 -8.72 15.04 22.99
CA SER A 252 -9.37 15.34 21.69
C SER A 252 -10.64 16.18 21.84
N PHE A 253 -11.44 15.97 22.91
CA PHE A 253 -12.64 16.78 23.20
C PHE A 253 -12.27 18.21 23.61
N LEU A 254 -11.20 18.38 24.40
CA LEU A 254 -10.69 19.69 24.78
C LEU A 254 -10.12 20.47 23.57
N ASP A 255 -9.50 19.78 22.63
CA ASP A 255 -8.93 20.39 21.41
C ASP A 255 -9.99 20.70 20.34
N LEU A 256 -11.08 19.92 20.27
CA LEU A 256 -12.14 20.15 19.27
C LEU A 256 -13.16 21.23 19.67
N HIS A 257 -13.37 21.52 20.96
CA HIS A 257 -14.59 22.23 21.39
C HIS A 257 -14.44 23.51 22.23
N CYS A 258 -13.24 24.01 22.58
CA CYS A 258 -13.09 25.34 23.20
C CYS A 258 -11.73 26.00 22.92
N PRO A 259 -11.68 27.30 22.55
CA PRO A 259 -10.43 28.00 22.26
C PRO A 259 -9.60 28.30 23.52
N GLU A 260 -8.27 28.30 23.38
CA GLU A 260 -7.27 28.53 24.41
C GLU A 260 -7.50 29.84 25.20
N LYS A 261 -7.83 29.73 26.50
CA LYS A 261 -7.63 30.67 27.65
C LYS A 261 -8.71 30.48 28.75
N ASP A 262 -8.86 29.27 29.28
CA ASP A 262 -9.87 29.00 30.33
C ASP A 262 -9.25 28.35 31.58
N GLU A 263 -9.35 29.04 32.72
CA GLU A 263 -8.90 28.58 34.05
C GLU A 263 -9.60 27.28 34.49
N ILE A 264 -10.81 27.04 33.98
CA ILE A 264 -11.59 25.83 34.21
C ILE A 264 -10.91 24.61 33.55
N ARG A 265 -10.22 24.80 32.40
CA ARG A 265 -9.46 23.76 31.68
C ARG A 265 -8.28 23.26 32.51
N LEU A 266 -7.51 24.17 33.12
CA LEU A 266 -6.36 23.78 33.96
C LEU A 266 -6.81 23.03 35.22
N ILE A 267 -7.89 23.48 35.87
CA ILE A 267 -8.47 22.79 37.03
C ILE A 267 -8.96 21.38 36.64
N GLY A 268 -9.51 21.20 35.44
CA GLY A 268 -9.88 19.90 34.89
C GLY A 268 -8.68 18.96 34.73
N VAL A 269 -7.60 19.45 34.10
CA VAL A 269 -6.34 18.70 33.92
C VAL A 269 -5.70 18.33 35.25
N LEU A 270 -5.68 19.24 36.23
CA LEU A 270 -5.15 18.97 37.57
C LEU A 270 -5.99 17.94 38.34
N LYS A 271 -7.33 18.00 38.24
CA LYS A 271 -8.24 16.99 38.81
C LYS A 271 -8.04 15.63 38.19
N PHE A 272 -7.89 15.57 36.87
CA PHE A 272 -7.68 14.32 36.16
C PHE A 272 -6.29 13.73 36.45
N SER A 273 -5.26 14.55 36.53
CA SER A 273 -3.90 14.12 36.90
C SER A 273 -3.85 13.60 38.35
N MET A 274 -4.57 14.23 39.28
CA MET A 274 -4.75 13.70 40.64
C MET A 274 -5.46 12.34 40.63
N PHE A 275 -6.51 12.19 39.82
CA PHE A 275 -7.22 10.93 39.68
C PHE A 275 -6.29 9.81 39.15
N LEU A 276 -5.48 10.09 38.13
CA LEU A 276 -4.50 9.15 37.60
C LEU A 276 -3.46 8.76 38.67
N ALA A 277 -2.93 9.74 39.41
CA ALA A 277 -1.97 9.51 40.48
C ALA A 277 -2.55 8.65 41.62
N MET A 278 -3.81 8.91 42.03
CA MET A 278 -4.50 8.14 43.08
C MET A 278 -4.81 6.69 42.68
N ASN A 279 -4.82 6.39 41.38
CA ASN A 279 -5.08 5.06 40.84
C ASN A 279 -3.81 4.35 40.30
N GLY A 280 -2.62 4.86 40.65
CA GLY A 280 -1.34 4.21 40.33
C GLY A 280 -0.79 4.45 38.92
N PHE A 281 -1.43 5.31 38.12
CA PHE A 281 -0.97 5.68 36.77
C PHE A 281 0.02 6.85 36.82
N LEU A 282 1.11 6.67 37.56
CA LEU A 282 2.02 7.75 37.93
C LEU A 282 2.76 8.37 36.74
N GLN A 283 3.07 7.58 35.70
CA GLN A 283 3.76 8.08 34.50
C GLN A 283 2.87 9.07 33.72
N HIS A 284 1.61 8.72 33.47
CA HIS A 284 0.68 9.59 32.74
C HIS A 284 0.27 10.81 33.57
N ALA A 285 0.18 10.66 34.90
CA ALA A 285 -0.02 11.79 35.80
C ALA A 285 1.19 12.74 35.79
N SER A 286 2.41 12.21 35.67
CA SER A 286 3.65 13.00 35.59
C SER A 286 3.76 13.73 34.26
N ASP A 287 3.46 13.08 33.14
CA ASP A 287 3.48 13.70 31.80
C ASP A 287 2.52 14.88 31.69
N ASN A 288 1.29 14.73 32.21
CA ASN A 288 0.32 15.83 32.25
C ASN A 288 0.82 17.01 33.10
N ILE A 289 1.45 16.72 34.23
CA ILE A 289 1.96 17.75 35.13
C ILE A 289 3.19 18.44 34.54
N MET A 290 4.07 17.71 33.85
CA MET A 290 5.21 18.31 33.14
C MET A 290 4.73 19.23 32.01
N HIS A 291 3.70 18.83 31.28
CA HIS A 291 3.10 19.69 30.26
C HIS A 291 2.47 20.97 30.87
N VAL A 292 1.81 20.84 32.02
CA VAL A 292 1.33 22.00 32.78
C VAL A 292 2.50 22.89 33.22
N VAL A 293 3.62 22.33 33.68
CA VAL A 293 4.82 23.10 34.07
C VAL A 293 5.46 23.83 32.88
N GLU A 294 5.58 23.18 31.72
CA GLU A 294 6.11 23.80 30.49
C GLU A 294 5.23 24.96 30.02
N LEU A 295 3.91 24.83 30.11
CA LEU A 295 2.97 25.92 29.81
C LEU A 295 3.11 27.10 30.78
N ILE A 296 3.46 26.82 32.05
CA ILE A 296 3.72 27.84 33.07
C ILE A 296 5.04 28.59 32.78
N GLU A 297 6.05 27.92 32.22
CA GLU A 297 7.34 28.53 31.87
C GLU A 297 7.29 29.38 30.58
N LEU A 298 6.31 29.13 29.69
CA LEU A 298 6.23 29.76 28.37
C LEU A 298 5.35 31.02 28.30
N ASP A 299 4.40 31.24 29.22
CA ASP A 299 3.48 32.39 29.17
C ASP A 299 3.18 33.00 30.57
N ASP A 300 3.63 34.25 30.78
CA ASP A 300 3.46 35.06 32.01
C ASP A 300 1.98 35.45 32.33
N ILE A 301 1.01 35.05 31.50
CA ILE A 301 -0.36 35.59 31.51
C ILE A 301 -1.30 34.84 32.47
N TYR A 302 -1.00 33.61 32.86
CA TYR A 302 -1.91 32.76 33.64
C TYR A 302 -1.93 33.04 35.15
N PHE A 303 -1.04 33.89 35.68
CA PHE A 303 -0.84 33.97 37.12
C PHE A 303 -1.04 35.34 37.73
N LYS A 304 -2.32 35.68 37.92
CA LYS A 304 -2.76 36.47 39.08
C LYS A 304 -3.44 35.61 40.16
N ASN A 305 -3.67 34.31 39.93
CA ASN A 305 -4.39 33.45 40.86
C ASN A 305 -3.46 32.47 41.61
N VAL A 306 -3.18 32.79 42.88
CA VAL A 306 -2.36 32.00 43.79
C VAL A 306 -2.95 30.61 44.08
N ASP A 307 -4.27 30.44 43.97
CA ASP A 307 -4.94 29.15 44.22
C ASP A 307 -4.58 28.09 43.17
N MET A 308 -4.22 28.49 41.96
CA MET A 308 -3.87 27.60 40.86
C MET A 308 -2.47 27.00 41.03
N TYR A 309 -1.50 27.80 41.49
CA TYR A 309 -0.19 27.30 41.93
C TYR A 309 -0.32 26.30 43.08
N ARG A 310 -1.23 26.60 44.03
CA ARG A 310 -1.48 25.75 45.18
C ARG A 310 -2.03 24.38 44.78
N GLN A 311 -3.00 24.35 43.86
CA GLN A 311 -3.59 23.08 43.38
C GLN A 311 -2.58 22.25 42.60
N THR A 312 -1.78 22.87 41.73
CA THR A 312 -0.72 22.20 40.97
C THR A 312 0.32 21.56 41.89
N PHE A 313 0.75 22.30 42.93
CA PHE A 313 1.68 21.79 43.94
C PHE A 313 1.12 20.59 44.73
N CYS A 314 -0.18 20.60 45.07
CA CYS A 314 -0.81 19.47 45.76
C CYS A 314 -0.80 18.19 44.90
N VAL A 315 -0.97 18.30 43.57
CA VAL A 315 -0.90 17.15 42.65
C VAL A 315 0.54 16.62 42.54
N ILE A 316 1.53 17.50 42.34
CA ILE A 316 2.95 17.13 42.29
C ILE A 316 3.37 16.40 43.57
N LYS A 317 3.03 16.96 44.74
CA LYS A 317 3.35 16.37 46.04
C LYS A 317 2.79 14.94 46.15
N ARG A 318 1.56 14.72 45.67
CA ARG A 318 0.91 13.41 45.77
C ARG A 318 1.52 12.35 44.84
N ILE A 319 1.93 12.76 43.65
CA ILE A 319 2.69 11.91 42.71
C ILE A 319 4.02 11.50 43.35
N MET A 320 4.72 12.43 43.99
CA MET A 320 6.01 12.15 44.64
C MET A 320 5.91 11.25 45.86
N GLU A 321 4.91 11.43 46.72
CA GLU A 321 4.65 10.54 47.87
C GLU A 321 4.46 9.08 47.41
N GLN A 322 3.76 8.86 46.28
CA GLN A 322 3.56 7.51 45.72
C GLN A 322 4.83 6.91 45.09
N TYR A 323 5.65 7.71 44.42
CA TYR A 323 6.95 7.24 43.93
C TYR A 323 7.91 6.87 45.07
N ILE A 324 7.88 7.63 46.18
CA ILE A 324 8.70 7.34 47.36
C ILE A 324 8.26 6.03 48.03
N ASP A 325 6.95 5.78 48.16
CA ASP A 325 6.44 4.51 48.69
C ASP A 325 6.88 3.30 47.84
N ILE A 326 6.87 3.42 46.51
CA ILE A 326 7.36 2.39 45.58
C ILE A 326 8.87 2.14 45.72
N MET A 327 9.64 3.21 45.94
CA MET A 327 11.10 3.12 46.12
C MET A 327 11.50 2.50 47.46
N ILE A 328 10.70 2.72 48.52
CA ILE A 328 10.92 2.10 49.84
C ILE A 328 10.62 0.59 49.79
N ASP A 329 9.54 0.16 49.14
CA ASP A 329 9.21 -1.27 48.97
C ASP A 329 10.28 -2.04 48.14
N CYS A 330 11.07 -1.36 47.30
CA CYS A 330 12.17 -1.98 46.53
C CYS A 330 13.44 -2.24 47.37
N SER A 331 13.58 -1.62 48.55
CA SER A 331 14.79 -1.74 49.39
C SER A 331 14.76 -2.91 50.39
N ASP A 332 13.62 -3.59 50.55
CA ASP A 332 13.43 -4.71 51.50
C ASP A 332 13.66 -6.12 50.89
N LEU A 333 14.16 -6.22 49.65
CA LEU A 333 14.31 -7.51 48.94
C LEU A 333 15.63 -8.26 49.19
N SER A 334 16.41 -7.91 50.21
CA SER A 334 17.65 -8.61 50.58
C SER A 334 17.45 -9.93 51.37
N ILE A 335 16.25 -10.51 51.42
CA ILE A 335 15.93 -11.65 52.31
C ILE A 335 15.60 -12.98 51.59
N ILE A 336 15.57 -13.05 50.26
CA ILE A 336 15.22 -14.31 49.56
C ILE A 336 16.47 -14.98 48.96
N THR A 337 17.40 -15.37 49.82
CA THR A 337 18.42 -16.39 49.52
C THR A 337 18.44 -17.42 50.64
N SER A 338 17.48 -18.35 50.66
CA SER A 338 17.65 -19.61 51.41
C SER A 338 17.08 -20.79 50.60
N PRO A 339 17.68 -22.00 50.67
CA PRO A 339 17.51 -23.02 49.64
C PRO A 339 16.28 -23.95 49.82
N GLU A 340 15.32 -23.63 50.70
CA GLU A 340 14.35 -24.65 51.17
C GLU A 340 12.88 -24.49 50.72
N TYR A 341 12.55 -23.56 49.83
CA TYR A 341 11.19 -23.51 49.24
C TYR A 341 11.22 -23.76 47.74
N GLY A 342 11.19 -25.05 47.39
CA GLY A 342 10.82 -25.51 46.06
C GLY A 342 9.31 -25.47 45.89
N ASP A 343 8.76 -24.38 45.35
CA ASP A 343 7.53 -24.43 44.54
C ASP A 343 7.36 -23.15 43.72
N ARG A 344 6.57 -23.23 42.65
CA ARG A 344 6.34 -22.30 41.51
C ARG A 344 6.44 -20.76 41.68
N ALA A 345 6.49 -20.21 42.89
CA ALA A 345 6.64 -18.78 43.14
C ALA A 345 8.04 -18.22 42.76
N GLY A 346 9.11 -19.02 42.91
CA GLY A 346 10.46 -18.59 42.56
C GLY A 346 10.70 -18.41 41.05
N GLN A 347 9.97 -19.17 40.21
CA GLN A 347 10.05 -19.03 38.74
C GLN A 347 9.27 -17.82 38.21
N GLN A 348 8.14 -17.47 38.83
CA GLN A 348 7.39 -16.26 38.43
C GLN A 348 8.08 -14.96 38.87
N LEU A 349 8.82 -14.97 39.98
CA LEU A 349 9.59 -13.80 40.44
C LEU A 349 10.85 -13.55 39.58
N ALA A 350 11.49 -14.60 39.05
CA ALA A 350 12.60 -14.46 38.12
C ALA A 350 12.17 -13.92 36.75
N GLU A 351 10.97 -14.27 36.27
CA GLU A 351 10.42 -13.72 35.02
C GLU A 351 10.02 -12.24 35.14
N PHE A 352 9.62 -11.77 36.33
CA PHE A 352 9.27 -10.35 36.53
C PHE A 352 10.52 -9.43 36.61
N TYR A 353 11.63 -9.92 37.17
CA TYR A 353 12.86 -9.12 37.33
C TYR A 353 13.73 -9.03 36.07
N ILE A 354 13.50 -9.87 35.05
CA ILE A 354 14.18 -9.76 33.75
C ILE A 354 13.60 -8.60 32.90
N TRP A 355 12.45 -8.02 33.28
CA TRP A 355 11.74 -6.99 32.51
C TRP A 355 11.71 -5.58 33.12
N ALA A 356 12.44 -5.31 34.20
CA ALA A 356 12.55 -3.96 34.76
C ALA A 356 13.96 -3.37 34.55
N PRO A 357 14.16 -2.40 33.64
CA PRO A 357 15.37 -1.59 33.67
C PRO A 357 15.24 -0.61 34.83
N SER A 358 15.84 -0.94 35.98
CA SER A 358 15.91 -0.10 37.19
C SER A 358 16.50 1.31 36.96
N ARG A 359 17.02 1.61 35.76
CA ARG A 359 17.46 2.95 35.33
C ARG A 359 16.31 3.89 34.92
N TRP A 360 15.17 3.39 34.43
CA TRP A 360 14.08 4.25 33.92
C TRP A 360 13.32 4.97 35.04
N CYS A 361 13.01 4.28 36.15
CA CYS A 361 12.37 4.91 37.32
C CYS A 361 13.21 6.04 37.94
N CYS A 362 14.54 5.96 37.87
CA CYS A 362 15.43 7.01 38.40
C CYS A 362 15.45 8.29 37.54
N ILE A 363 15.28 8.17 36.23
CA ILE A 363 15.32 9.32 35.30
C ILE A 363 14.03 10.15 35.44
N GLU A 364 12.88 9.49 35.52
CA GLU A 364 11.57 10.16 35.66
C GLU A 364 11.38 10.79 37.05
N PHE A 365 11.85 10.12 38.12
CA PHE A 365 11.86 10.70 39.47
C PHE A 365 12.73 11.97 39.52
N CYS A 366 13.88 11.99 38.84
CA CYS A 366 14.73 13.18 38.73
C CYS A 366 14.03 14.34 37.98
N GLY A 367 13.22 14.04 36.96
CA GLY A 367 12.43 15.04 36.23
C GLY A 367 11.38 15.73 37.10
N VAL A 368 10.60 14.95 37.87
CA VAL A 368 9.57 15.48 38.79
C VAL A 368 10.19 16.26 39.96
N VAL A 369 11.34 15.82 40.49
CA VAL A 369 12.12 16.58 41.49
C VAL A 369 12.65 17.90 40.91
N GLY A 370 13.05 17.90 39.63
CA GLY A 370 13.45 19.09 38.88
C GLY A 370 12.34 20.13 38.78
N ALA A 371 11.13 19.70 38.39
CA ALA A 371 9.93 20.55 38.33
C ALA A 371 9.55 21.13 39.71
N MET A 372 9.74 20.36 40.79
CA MET A 372 9.47 20.82 42.15
C MET A 372 10.44 21.93 42.62
N ARG A 373 11.70 21.91 42.17
CA ARG A 373 12.67 22.99 42.46
C ARG A 373 12.28 24.30 41.79
N VAL A 374 11.81 24.25 40.54
CA VAL A 374 11.31 25.43 39.82
C VAL A 374 10.10 26.02 40.56
N PHE A 375 9.16 25.17 40.97
CA PHE A 375 7.97 25.60 41.71
C PHE A 375 8.28 26.16 43.11
N LEU A 376 9.25 25.60 43.84
CA LEU A 376 9.66 26.10 45.15
C LEU A 376 10.36 27.46 45.05
N VAL A 377 11.12 27.70 43.98
CA VAL A 377 11.71 29.02 43.69
C VAL A 377 10.62 30.04 43.39
N VAL A 378 9.63 29.71 42.56
CA VAL A 378 8.48 30.57 42.24
C VAL A 378 7.58 30.83 43.46
N LEU A 379 7.31 29.82 44.29
CA LEU A 379 6.56 29.95 45.55
C LEU A 379 7.33 30.75 46.62
N SER A 380 8.67 30.66 46.67
CA SER A 380 9.47 31.46 47.60
C SER A 380 9.44 32.97 47.28
N VAL A 381 9.15 33.33 46.03
CA VAL A 381 8.95 34.71 45.57
C VAL A 381 7.51 35.19 45.85
N LEU A 382 6.54 34.28 45.94
CA LEU A 382 5.11 34.61 46.15
C LEU A 382 4.60 34.42 47.59
N ALA A 383 5.33 33.72 48.46
CA ALA A 383 4.89 33.39 49.81
C ALA A 383 5.31 34.42 50.86
N ALA A 384 4.77 35.63 50.77
CA ALA A 384 4.53 36.43 51.97
C ALA A 384 3.03 36.32 52.31
N THR A 385 2.74 35.42 53.26
CA THR A 385 1.47 35.18 53.95
C THR A 385 0.53 34.10 53.37
N VAL A 386 0.01 33.30 54.31
CA VAL A 386 -1.09 32.29 54.24
C VAL A 386 -0.67 30.83 54.19
N ALA A 387 -0.98 30.11 55.29
CA ALA A 387 -0.78 28.68 55.48
C ALA A 387 -1.48 27.84 54.38
N ILE A 388 -0.78 26.84 53.85
CA ILE A 388 -1.23 25.99 52.73
C ILE A 388 -2.08 24.82 53.25
N LYS A 389 -3.41 24.90 53.09
CA LYS A 389 -4.37 23.77 53.17
C LYS A 389 -4.81 23.38 51.75
N CYS A 390 -4.49 22.16 51.30
CA CYS A 390 -4.95 21.64 50.01
C CYS A 390 -6.49 21.43 50.02
N PRO A 391 -7.23 21.83 48.98
CA PRO A 391 -8.71 21.79 48.96
C PRO A 391 -9.31 20.39 48.77
N TYR A 392 -8.50 19.35 48.57
CA TYR A 392 -8.96 17.96 48.41
C TYR A 392 -9.02 17.16 49.72
N ALA A 393 -8.85 17.82 50.87
CA ALA A 393 -8.86 17.16 52.18
C ALA A 393 -10.22 16.60 52.63
N ALA A 394 -11.27 16.69 51.80
CA ALA A 394 -12.63 16.24 52.12
C ALA A 394 -13.07 14.97 51.37
N ILE A 395 -12.14 14.19 50.81
CA ILE A 395 -12.41 12.78 50.50
C ILE A 395 -11.92 11.98 51.72
N GLU A 396 -12.80 11.83 52.71
CA GLU A 396 -12.48 11.06 53.91
C GLU A 396 -12.14 9.60 53.57
N PRO A 397 -11.20 8.99 54.31
CA PRO A 397 -10.66 7.67 54.03
C PRO A 397 -11.66 6.59 54.44
N LEU A 398 -12.13 5.81 53.47
CA LEU A 398 -12.83 4.56 53.74
C LEU A 398 -11.86 3.55 54.38
N ALA A 399 -11.87 3.57 55.72
CA ALA A 399 -11.44 2.58 56.71
C ALA A 399 -10.30 1.61 56.33
N ARG A 400 -9.18 1.79 57.06
CA ARG A 400 -8.08 0.82 57.22
C ARG A 400 -8.61 -0.57 57.63
N SER A 401 -8.36 -1.57 56.80
CA SER A 401 -8.35 -2.99 57.19
C SER A 401 -7.06 -3.63 56.65
N LYS A 402 -6.39 -4.41 57.51
CA LYS A 402 -5.03 -4.92 57.32
C LYS A 402 -4.91 -5.83 56.09
N ARG A 403 -3.78 -5.65 55.39
CA ARG A 403 -3.29 -6.42 54.25
C ARG A 403 -3.22 -7.93 54.52
N SER A 404 -3.73 -8.72 53.58
CA SER A 404 -3.00 -9.86 53.03
C SER A 404 -2.73 -9.55 51.56
N ALA A 405 -1.48 -9.67 51.12
CA ALA A 405 -1.12 -9.53 49.71
C ALA A 405 -1.91 -10.59 48.90
N PHE A 406 -2.40 -10.20 47.73
CA PHE A 406 -3.30 -10.97 46.84
C PHE A 406 -4.80 -10.93 47.19
N ASP A 407 -5.43 -9.78 46.96
CA ASP A 407 -6.79 -9.70 46.40
C ASP A 407 -7.10 -8.26 45.94
N ILE A 408 -7.35 -8.05 44.64
CA ILE A 408 -7.97 -6.83 44.12
C ILE A 408 -9.41 -7.18 43.72
N ARG A 409 -10.37 -6.54 44.39
CA ARG A 409 -11.82 -6.67 44.12
C ARG A 409 -12.19 -6.17 42.72
N PRO A 410 -13.17 -6.80 42.05
CA PRO A 410 -13.76 -6.27 40.82
C PRO A 410 -14.86 -5.25 41.16
N GLY A 411 -14.91 -4.10 40.48
CA GLY A 411 -16.07 -3.22 40.60
C GLY A 411 -15.93 -1.78 40.12
N VAL A 412 -15.81 -1.58 38.81
CA VAL A 412 -16.53 -0.50 38.12
C VAL A 412 -17.27 -1.18 36.99
N SER A 413 -18.60 -1.29 37.09
CA SER A 413 -19.42 -1.87 36.03
C SER A 413 -19.60 -0.85 34.90
N ASP A 414 -19.69 -1.34 33.65
CA ASP A 414 -19.81 -0.51 32.43
C ASP A 414 -20.96 0.53 32.50
N GLY A 415 -21.98 0.31 33.34
CA GLY A 415 -23.10 1.23 33.52
C GLY A 415 -22.78 2.55 34.24
N SER A 416 -21.67 2.65 34.98
CA SER A 416 -21.31 3.89 35.70
C SER A 416 -20.51 4.87 34.84
N LEU A 417 -19.87 4.41 33.76
CA LEU A 417 -19.06 5.26 32.88
C LEU A 417 -19.95 6.06 31.91
N ASP A 418 -20.98 5.43 31.36
CA ASP A 418 -21.97 6.09 30.49
C ASP A 418 -22.83 7.12 31.24
N ALA A 419 -23.12 6.85 32.52
CA ALA A 419 -23.84 7.81 33.38
C ALA A 419 -22.97 9.05 33.65
N LEU A 420 -21.67 8.86 33.87
CA LEU A 420 -20.72 9.95 34.08
C LEU A 420 -20.57 10.79 32.80
N ILE A 421 -20.48 10.16 31.62
CA ILE A 421 -20.33 10.84 30.32
C ILE A 421 -21.56 11.69 29.97
N LYS A 422 -22.77 11.24 30.36
CA LYS A 422 -24.03 11.95 30.11
C LYS A 422 -24.17 13.26 30.87
N ASP A 423 -23.53 13.39 32.03
CA ASP A 423 -23.57 14.63 32.83
C ASP A 423 -22.66 15.74 32.27
N PHE A 424 -21.77 15.43 31.32
CA PHE A 424 -20.75 16.36 30.80
C PHE A 424 -20.99 16.93 29.39
N MET A 425 -22.10 16.62 28.68
CA MET A 425 -22.33 17.14 27.31
C MET A 425 -23.72 17.79 27.06
N PRO A 426 -23.83 18.96 26.38
CA PRO A 426 -25.11 19.58 26.02
C PRO A 426 -25.71 19.04 24.70
N LYS A 427 -27.05 18.98 24.61
CA LYS A 427 -27.81 18.41 23.47
C LYS A 427 -28.14 19.45 22.38
N TYR A 428 -27.98 19.10 21.10
CA TYR A 428 -28.58 19.82 19.96
C TYR A 428 -29.24 18.88 18.94
N ASN A 429 -30.38 19.30 18.37
CA ASN A 429 -31.32 18.52 17.58
C ASN A 429 -31.36 19.05 16.13
N ALA A 430 -31.32 18.17 15.12
CA ALA A 430 -31.41 18.55 13.70
C ALA A 430 -32.51 17.74 12.99
N ASN A 431 -33.50 18.44 12.43
CA ASN A 431 -34.57 17.86 11.61
C ASN A 431 -34.60 18.47 10.20
N ASN A 432 -34.67 17.57 9.21
CA ASN A 432 -35.32 17.61 7.89
C ASN A 432 -35.23 18.86 6.98
N VAL A 433 -34.66 18.67 5.78
CA VAL A 433 -35.18 19.24 4.52
C VAL A 433 -35.00 18.24 3.37
N HIS A 434 -36.12 17.77 2.80
CA HIS A 434 -36.19 17.07 1.51
C HIS A 434 -36.18 18.11 0.37
N ILE A 435 -35.39 17.90 -0.69
CA ILE A 435 -35.51 18.64 -1.95
C ILE A 435 -35.41 17.64 -3.11
N SER A 436 -36.39 17.68 -4.02
CA SER A 436 -36.48 16.85 -5.22
C SER A 436 -35.53 17.35 -6.33
N TRP A 437 -34.98 16.41 -7.10
CA TRP A 437 -33.96 16.65 -8.12
C TRP A 437 -34.55 16.48 -9.52
N ALA A 438 -34.91 17.58 -10.17
CA ALA A 438 -35.36 17.56 -11.56
C ALA A 438 -34.19 17.77 -12.55
N GLU A 439 -34.09 16.81 -13.48
CA GLU A 439 -33.51 16.81 -14.84
C GLU A 439 -31.97 16.84 -15.03
N PRO A 440 -31.35 15.73 -15.50
CA PRO A 440 -30.21 15.82 -16.41
C PRO A 440 -30.68 16.38 -17.76
N PRO A 441 -29.78 16.93 -18.61
CA PRO A 441 -30.18 17.36 -19.94
C PRO A 441 -30.78 16.16 -20.67
N ARG A 442 -32.08 16.22 -20.94
CA ARG A 442 -32.75 15.39 -21.94
C ARG A 442 -32.03 15.66 -23.26
N PHE A 443 -31.06 14.84 -23.63
CA PHE A 443 -30.80 14.65 -25.05
C PHE A 443 -32.01 13.88 -25.56
N GLY A 444 -32.99 14.63 -26.09
CA GLY A 444 -34.12 14.02 -26.79
C GLY A 444 -33.62 13.04 -27.86
N PRO A 445 -34.47 12.15 -28.38
CA PRO A 445 -34.09 11.09 -29.32
C PRO A 445 -33.48 11.55 -30.67
N HIS A 446 -33.10 12.82 -30.84
CA HIS A 446 -32.76 13.42 -32.13
C HIS A 446 -31.59 14.42 -32.13
N GLN A 447 -30.86 14.64 -31.02
CA GLN A 447 -29.73 15.58 -31.05
C GLN A 447 -28.39 14.85 -31.17
N ALA A 448 -27.76 14.96 -32.34
CA ALA A 448 -26.42 14.46 -32.60
C ALA A 448 -25.40 15.06 -31.61
N LEU A 449 -24.45 14.23 -31.17
CA LEU A 449 -23.34 14.64 -30.32
C LEU A 449 -22.56 15.77 -31.02
N ARG A 450 -22.14 16.80 -30.29
CA ARG A 450 -21.35 17.92 -30.85
C ARG A 450 -19.93 17.85 -30.31
N CYS A 451 -18.94 17.83 -31.20
CA CYS A 451 -17.53 17.88 -30.76
C CYS A 451 -17.26 19.14 -29.95
N GLY A 452 -16.32 19.05 -29.01
CA GLY A 452 -15.81 20.20 -28.27
C GLY A 452 -15.26 21.25 -29.23
N ILE A 453 -15.58 22.52 -28.97
CA ILE A 453 -15.06 23.66 -29.73
C ILE A 453 -14.20 24.45 -28.76
N PRO A 454 -12.87 24.47 -28.94
CA PRO A 454 -12.02 25.21 -28.03
C PRO A 454 -12.19 26.74 -28.24
N PRO A 455 -11.77 27.56 -27.25
CA PRO A 455 -11.67 29.00 -27.43
C PRO A 455 -10.72 29.36 -28.57
N ARG A 456 -11.03 30.43 -29.32
CA ARG A 456 -10.12 30.95 -30.37
C ARG A 456 -8.84 31.56 -29.80
N ASP A 457 -8.91 32.10 -28.59
CA ASP A 457 -7.79 32.71 -27.89
C ASP A 457 -7.88 32.36 -26.41
N CYS A 458 -6.93 31.53 -25.96
CA CYS A 458 -6.85 31.08 -24.57
C CYS A 458 -6.33 32.15 -23.61
N LEU A 459 -5.66 33.20 -24.11
CA LEU A 459 -5.08 34.25 -23.27
C LEU A 459 -6.12 35.28 -22.81
N ASN A 460 -7.28 35.35 -23.49
CA ASN A 460 -8.36 36.27 -23.12
C ASN A 460 -9.17 35.83 -21.89
N ASP A 461 -9.19 34.54 -21.54
CA ASP A 461 -9.81 34.05 -20.30
C ASP A 461 -8.74 33.73 -19.26
N THR A 462 -8.42 34.74 -18.44
CA THR A 462 -7.40 34.64 -17.39
C THR A 462 -7.69 33.57 -16.34
N ARG A 463 -8.95 33.12 -16.21
CA ARG A 463 -9.32 32.07 -15.25
C ARG A 463 -8.74 30.69 -15.63
N ASN A 464 -8.74 30.37 -16.93
CA ASN A 464 -8.18 29.11 -17.44
C ASN A 464 -6.65 29.15 -17.57
N LEU A 465 -6.04 30.32 -17.31
CA LEU A 465 -4.61 30.42 -17.18
C LEU A 465 -4.12 29.90 -15.84
N GLN A 466 -4.88 30.05 -14.74
CA GLN A 466 -4.48 29.57 -13.40
C GLN A 466 -4.95 28.15 -13.09
N TYR A 467 -6.15 27.77 -13.54
CA TYR A 467 -6.73 26.45 -13.29
C TYR A 467 -7.11 25.75 -14.58
N ARG A 468 -7.16 24.41 -14.51
CA ARG A 468 -7.66 23.57 -15.61
C ARG A 468 -9.11 23.93 -15.89
N SER A 469 -9.45 24.14 -17.16
CA SER A 469 -10.85 24.14 -17.58
C SER A 469 -11.50 22.77 -17.29
N ILE A 470 -12.83 22.73 -17.25
CA ILE A 470 -13.57 21.48 -16.99
C ILE A 470 -13.57 20.56 -18.21
N ASP A 471 -13.52 21.13 -19.41
CA ASP A 471 -13.55 20.40 -20.68
C ASP A 471 -12.15 20.13 -21.26
N GLY A 472 -11.09 20.48 -20.54
CA GLY A 472 -9.70 20.28 -20.94
C GLY A 472 -9.17 21.32 -21.94
N SER A 473 -10.01 22.25 -22.41
CA SER A 473 -9.60 23.32 -23.32
C SER A 473 -8.52 24.23 -22.73
N CYS A 474 -7.66 24.78 -23.58
CA CYS A 474 -6.58 25.69 -23.17
C CYS A 474 -5.55 25.09 -22.20
N ASN A 475 -5.49 23.76 -22.06
CA ASN A 475 -4.32 23.13 -21.45
C ASN A 475 -3.09 23.41 -22.33
N ASN A 476 -3.18 23.09 -23.63
CA ASN A 476 -2.22 23.57 -24.61
C ASN A 476 -2.65 24.97 -25.11
N LEU A 477 -1.73 25.94 -25.08
CA LEU A 477 -2.01 27.32 -25.48
C LEU A 477 -1.85 27.56 -26.98
N LEU A 478 -1.04 26.76 -27.67
CA LEU A 478 -0.85 26.82 -29.12
C LEU A 478 -1.90 26.01 -29.88
N TYR A 479 -2.32 24.89 -29.31
CA TYR A 479 -3.34 23.98 -29.85
C TYR A 479 -4.47 23.77 -28.83
N PRO A 480 -5.37 24.75 -28.65
CA PRO A 480 -6.41 24.73 -27.63
C PRO A 480 -7.33 23.50 -27.62
N GLU A 481 -7.43 22.78 -28.75
CA GLU A 481 -8.19 21.54 -28.94
C GLU A 481 -7.49 20.28 -28.41
N PHE A 482 -6.21 20.32 -28.06
CA PHE A 482 -5.49 19.14 -27.59
C PHE A 482 -6.07 18.65 -26.27
N GLY A 483 -6.48 17.37 -26.25
CA GLY A 483 -6.99 16.69 -25.05
C GLY A 483 -8.37 17.14 -24.54
N ILE A 484 -9.11 17.95 -25.31
CA ILE A 484 -10.46 18.39 -24.90
C ILE A 484 -11.46 17.23 -24.88
N SER A 485 -12.52 17.37 -24.10
CA SER A 485 -13.63 16.43 -24.10
C SER A 485 -14.46 16.50 -25.39
N VAL A 486 -15.13 15.38 -25.71
CA VAL A 486 -15.89 15.21 -26.96
C VAL A 486 -15.02 15.46 -28.19
N SER A 487 -13.91 14.72 -28.26
CA SER A 487 -12.88 14.84 -29.30
C SER A 487 -12.55 13.48 -29.92
N ARG A 488 -11.74 13.48 -30.97
CA ARG A 488 -11.31 12.26 -31.67
C ARG A 488 -10.29 11.50 -30.84
N TYR A 489 -10.36 10.17 -30.88
CA TYR A 489 -9.22 9.36 -30.42
C TYR A 489 -7.98 9.64 -31.29
N GLY A 490 -6.81 9.66 -30.66
CA GLY A 490 -5.54 9.63 -31.37
C GLY A 490 -5.31 8.27 -32.04
N ARG A 491 -4.42 8.23 -33.03
CA ARG A 491 -4.01 6.99 -33.70
C ARG A 491 -2.49 6.83 -33.65
N LEU A 492 -2.04 5.64 -33.28
CA LEU A 492 -0.64 5.25 -33.50
C LEU A 492 -0.43 4.80 -34.95
N LEU A 493 -1.42 4.10 -35.51
CA LEU A 493 -1.40 3.62 -36.89
C LEU A 493 -2.74 3.88 -37.58
N PRO A 494 -2.75 3.99 -38.93
CA PRO A 494 -3.98 4.07 -39.70
C PRO A 494 -4.88 2.86 -39.43
N PRO A 495 -6.22 3.03 -39.46
CA PRO A 495 -7.16 1.96 -39.23
C PRO A 495 -7.10 0.92 -40.35
N ARG A 496 -7.33 -0.35 -39.98
CA ARG A 496 -7.36 -1.48 -40.90
C ARG A 496 -8.58 -2.35 -40.60
N GLN A 497 -9.29 -2.75 -41.64
CA GLN A 497 -10.38 -3.71 -41.52
C GLN A 497 -9.90 -5.10 -41.94
N VAL A 498 -10.06 -6.09 -41.06
CA VAL A 498 -9.79 -7.50 -41.40
C VAL A 498 -11.03 -8.06 -42.11
N GLU A 499 -10.90 -8.48 -43.36
CA GLU A 499 -12.03 -8.89 -44.20
C GLU A 499 -12.74 -10.17 -43.71
N GLN A 500 -12.01 -11.11 -43.10
CA GLN A 500 -12.54 -12.39 -42.59
C GLN A 500 -12.07 -12.68 -41.16
N ALA A 501 -12.48 -11.84 -40.21
CA ALA A 501 -12.14 -12.04 -38.81
C ALA A 501 -12.97 -13.19 -38.17
N PRO A 502 -12.35 -14.06 -37.35
CA PRO A 502 -13.07 -15.13 -36.65
C PRO A 502 -14.11 -14.56 -35.68
N ASN A 503 -15.12 -15.35 -35.32
CA ASN A 503 -16.15 -14.90 -34.38
C ASN A 503 -15.55 -14.52 -33.01
N ALA A 504 -15.87 -13.33 -32.47
CA ALA A 504 -15.29 -12.83 -31.22
C ALA A 504 -15.53 -13.77 -30.02
N ARG A 505 -16.71 -14.39 -29.94
CA ARG A 505 -17.04 -15.37 -28.91
C ARG A 505 -16.30 -16.68 -29.08
N LEU A 506 -16.11 -17.13 -30.31
CA LEU A 506 -15.28 -18.31 -30.58
C LEU A 506 -13.83 -18.07 -30.12
N ILE A 507 -13.26 -16.90 -30.44
CA ILE A 507 -11.90 -16.53 -30.00
C ILE A 507 -11.82 -16.52 -28.46
N SER A 508 -12.78 -15.89 -27.78
CA SER A 508 -12.85 -15.87 -26.31
C SER A 508 -12.89 -17.28 -25.71
N LEU A 509 -13.73 -18.16 -26.27
CA LEU A 509 -13.88 -19.54 -25.79
C LEU A 509 -12.63 -20.40 -26.06
N SER A 510 -11.96 -20.19 -27.20
CA SER A 510 -10.86 -21.06 -27.65
C SER A 510 -9.49 -20.63 -27.13
N LEU A 511 -9.19 -19.33 -27.08
CA LEU A 511 -7.85 -18.85 -26.68
C LEU A 511 -7.73 -18.61 -25.18
N TYR A 512 -8.81 -18.24 -24.50
CA TYR A 512 -8.78 -17.82 -23.10
C TYR A 512 -9.40 -18.86 -22.18
N GLY A 513 -8.59 -19.42 -21.29
CA GLY A 513 -9.05 -20.42 -20.31
C GLY A 513 -9.87 -19.79 -19.18
N GLU A 514 -10.47 -20.64 -18.35
CA GLU A 514 -11.26 -20.22 -17.16
C GLU A 514 -10.55 -20.53 -15.84
N GLU A 515 -9.43 -21.25 -15.89
CA GLU A 515 -8.62 -21.60 -14.74
C GLU A 515 -7.77 -20.41 -14.31
N THR A 516 -8.39 -19.47 -13.61
CA THR A 516 -7.71 -18.28 -13.11
C THR A 516 -6.92 -18.55 -11.84
N ILE A 517 -5.72 -17.99 -11.77
CA ILE A 517 -4.89 -17.98 -10.57
C ILE A 517 -4.82 -16.57 -9.99
N ASN A 518 -4.69 -16.48 -8.66
CA ASN A 518 -4.54 -15.20 -7.99
C ASN A 518 -3.12 -14.66 -8.21
N ASP A 519 -3.00 -13.35 -8.42
CA ASP A 519 -1.73 -12.63 -8.40
C ASP A 519 -1.19 -12.65 -6.96
N ARG A 520 0.01 -13.20 -6.77
CA ARG A 520 0.64 -13.33 -5.45
C ARG A 520 1.27 -12.02 -4.96
N PHE A 521 1.38 -11.02 -5.84
CA PHE A 521 2.05 -9.76 -5.58
C PHE A 521 1.07 -8.61 -5.47
N ARG A 522 0.14 -8.47 -6.42
CA ARG A 522 -0.77 -7.31 -6.48
C ARG A 522 -2.12 -7.58 -5.83
N THR A 523 -2.66 -6.56 -5.18
CA THR A 523 -3.98 -6.59 -4.56
C THR A 523 -5.06 -6.14 -5.54
N MET A 524 -6.31 -6.28 -5.12
CA MET A 524 -7.47 -5.76 -5.83
C MET A 524 -7.46 -4.24 -6.00
N ALA A 525 -6.81 -3.51 -5.09
CA ALA A 525 -6.62 -2.07 -5.25
C ALA A 525 -5.85 -1.73 -6.54
N SER A 526 -4.89 -2.57 -6.96
CA SER A 526 -4.11 -2.35 -8.19
C SER A 526 -4.97 -2.41 -9.44
N MET A 527 -5.77 -3.48 -9.59
CA MET A 527 -6.71 -3.63 -10.70
C MET A 527 -7.75 -2.49 -10.69
N GLN A 528 -8.33 -2.21 -9.51
CA GLN A 528 -9.41 -1.24 -9.39
C GLN A 528 -8.97 0.19 -9.67
N TRP A 529 -7.74 0.56 -9.26
CA TRP A 529 -7.14 1.85 -9.59
C TRP A 529 -6.87 1.97 -11.08
N GLY A 530 -6.39 0.89 -11.72
CA GLY A 530 -6.21 0.85 -13.17
C GLY A 530 -7.52 1.09 -13.93
N GLN A 531 -8.64 0.52 -13.47
CA GLN A 531 -9.95 0.81 -14.06
C GLN A 531 -10.33 2.30 -13.91
N PHE A 532 -10.10 2.89 -12.74
CA PHE A 532 -10.39 4.32 -12.51
C PHE A 532 -9.55 5.22 -13.44
N VAL A 533 -8.25 4.93 -13.59
CA VAL A 533 -7.35 5.62 -14.53
C VAL A 533 -7.83 5.48 -15.98
N ALA A 534 -8.31 4.29 -16.39
CA ALA A 534 -8.87 4.09 -17.72
C ALA A 534 -10.08 4.99 -18.00
N HIS A 535 -10.94 5.13 -16.98
CA HIS A 535 -12.16 5.93 -17.06
C HIS A 535 -11.86 7.43 -17.14
N ASP A 536 -10.80 7.90 -16.47
CA ASP A 536 -10.38 9.31 -16.51
C ASP A 536 -9.76 9.70 -17.85
N ILE A 537 -8.96 8.81 -18.47
CA ILE A 537 -8.28 9.09 -19.77
C ILE A 537 -9.27 9.06 -20.95
N SER A 538 -10.28 8.19 -20.91
CA SER A 538 -11.15 8.00 -22.07
C SER A 538 -12.54 7.48 -21.74
N GLN A 539 -13.53 7.93 -22.51
CA GLN A 539 -14.91 7.50 -22.42
C GLN A 539 -15.53 7.39 -23.80
N LEU A 540 -15.84 6.17 -24.23
CA LEU A 540 -16.60 5.97 -25.47
C LEU A 540 -18.08 6.32 -25.25
N SER A 541 -18.75 6.83 -26.29
CA SER A 541 -20.21 7.03 -26.30
C SER A 541 -20.92 5.98 -27.15
N LEU A 542 -22.09 5.53 -26.68
CA LEU A 542 -23.02 4.64 -27.39
C LEU A 542 -24.35 5.36 -27.73
N GLN A 543 -24.37 6.69 -27.66
CA GLN A 543 -25.56 7.48 -27.93
C GLN A 543 -26.19 7.12 -29.30
N GLY A 544 -27.52 6.98 -29.31
CA GLY A 544 -28.28 6.63 -30.51
C GLY A 544 -28.28 5.14 -30.87
N ALA A 545 -27.63 4.26 -30.10
CA ALA A 545 -27.79 2.82 -30.25
C ALA A 545 -29.04 2.31 -29.49
N PRO A 546 -29.73 1.29 -30.00
CA PRO A 546 -30.84 0.66 -29.28
C PRO A 546 -30.34 -0.06 -28.03
N ARG A 547 -31.22 -0.21 -27.03
CA ARG A 547 -30.89 -0.90 -25.77
C ARG A 547 -30.57 -2.37 -25.99
N ASP A 548 -31.19 -3.01 -26.99
CA ASP A 548 -30.92 -4.39 -27.36
C ASP A 548 -30.68 -4.57 -28.86
N CYS A 549 -29.39 -4.57 -29.24
CA CYS A 549 -28.98 -4.85 -30.61
C CYS A 549 -29.31 -6.27 -31.10
N CYS A 550 -29.58 -7.24 -30.21
CA CYS A 550 -30.05 -8.55 -30.64
C CYS A 550 -31.50 -8.52 -31.11
N ALA A 551 -32.32 -7.62 -30.54
CA ALA A 551 -33.70 -7.39 -30.99
C ALA A 551 -33.74 -6.53 -32.28
N GLU A 552 -32.80 -5.59 -32.41
CA GLU A 552 -32.71 -4.67 -33.56
C GLU A 552 -31.37 -4.81 -34.33
N PRO A 553 -31.03 -5.99 -34.87
CA PRO A 553 -29.70 -6.25 -35.43
C PRO A 553 -29.42 -5.47 -36.71
N ARG A 554 -30.46 -4.94 -37.38
CA ARG A 554 -30.34 -4.14 -38.60
C ARG A 554 -30.10 -2.65 -38.33
N HIS A 555 -30.17 -2.21 -37.07
CA HIS A 555 -29.91 -0.82 -36.74
C HIS A 555 -28.44 -0.47 -37.06
N SER A 556 -28.20 0.70 -37.67
CA SER A 556 -26.86 1.11 -38.17
C SER A 556 -25.77 1.13 -37.08
N ARG A 557 -26.21 1.32 -35.83
CA ARG A 557 -25.39 1.35 -34.61
C ARG A 557 -25.17 -0.02 -33.97
N CYS A 558 -25.72 -1.10 -34.52
CA CYS A 558 -25.60 -2.44 -33.97
C CYS A 558 -24.62 -3.30 -34.75
N GLN A 559 -23.83 -4.09 -34.03
CA GLN A 559 -22.92 -5.08 -34.60
C GLN A 559 -22.83 -6.27 -33.64
N VAL A 560 -23.91 -7.06 -33.61
CA VAL A 560 -24.07 -8.15 -32.64
C VAL A 560 -22.92 -9.16 -32.68
N ILE A 561 -22.62 -9.75 -31.53
CA ILE A 561 -21.65 -10.84 -31.43
C ILE A 561 -22.43 -12.14 -31.56
N ASN A 562 -22.28 -12.82 -32.69
CA ASN A 562 -22.96 -14.10 -32.90
C ASN A 562 -22.45 -15.16 -31.91
N LEU A 563 -23.35 -15.97 -31.36
CA LEU A 563 -23.00 -17.06 -30.45
C LEU A 563 -22.75 -18.36 -31.25
N PRO A 564 -21.64 -19.07 -31.04
CA PRO A 564 -21.42 -20.39 -31.62
C PRO A 564 -22.48 -21.39 -31.11
N ARG A 565 -23.09 -22.18 -32.01
CA ARG A 565 -24.23 -23.08 -31.69
C ARG A 565 -23.97 -24.07 -30.55
N GLY A 566 -22.73 -24.55 -30.40
CA GLY A 566 -22.32 -25.46 -29.31
C GLY A 566 -21.69 -24.77 -28.11
N GLY A 567 -21.62 -23.43 -28.09
CA GLY A 567 -21.05 -22.69 -26.97
C GLY A 567 -22.00 -22.67 -25.76
N PRO A 568 -21.49 -22.49 -24.52
CA PRO A 568 -22.29 -22.64 -23.30
C PRO A 568 -23.56 -21.78 -23.28
N ILE A 569 -23.47 -20.50 -23.64
CA ILE A 569 -24.62 -19.60 -23.63
C ILE A 569 -25.66 -20.04 -24.66
N ALA A 570 -25.26 -20.32 -25.90
CA ALA A 570 -26.20 -20.73 -26.96
C ALA A 570 -26.88 -22.06 -26.63
N TYR A 571 -26.10 -23.03 -26.16
CA TYR A 571 -26.59 -24.37 -25.83
C TYR A 571 -27.61 -24.35 -24.69
N HIS A 572 -27.34 -23.61 -23.61
CA HIS A 572 -28.20 -23.60 -22.43
C HIS A 572 -29.39 -22.64 -22.53
N THR A 573 -29.27 -21.52 -23.25
CA THR A 573 -30.30 -20.48 -23.28
C THR A 573 -31.06 -20.38 -24.60
N GLY A 574 -30.59 -21.04 -25.67
CA GLY A 574 -31.13 -20.89 -27.02
C GLY A 574 -30.83 -19.54 -27.68
N LYS A 575 -30.11 -18.63 -27.00
CA LYS A 575 -29.72 -17.32 -27.57
C LYS A 575 -28.74 -17.51 -28.73
N THR A 576 -28.89 -16.68 -29.76
CA THR A 576 -28.06 -16.71 -30.98
C THR A 576 -27.05 -15.57 -31.07
N CYS A 577 -27.17 -14.54 -30.23
CA CYS A 577 -26.24 -13.41 -30.19
C CYS A 577 -26.09 -12.81 -28.79
N LEU A 578 -25.02 -12.02 -28.62
CA LEU A 578 -24.82 -11.09 -27.53
C LEU A 578 -24.97 -9.66 -28.04
N HIS A 579 -25.55 -8.80 -27.20
CA HIS A 579 -25.67 -7.37 -27.45
C HIS A 579 -24.29 -6.73 -27.69
N PHE A 580 -24.16 -5.96 -28.76
CA PHE A 580 -23.03 -5.06 -28.96
C PHE A 580 -23.44 -3.86 -29.81
N ALA A 581 -23.23 -2.66 -29.25
CA ALA A 581 -23.43 -1.38 -29.90
C ALA A 581 -22.10 -0.72 -30.31
N ARG A 582 -22.07 -0.19 -31.54
CA ARG A 582 -20.94 0.57 -32.09
C ARG A 582 -20.76 1.89 -31.33
N SER A 583 -19.52 2.33 -31.21
CA SER A 583 -19.16 3.61 -30.59
C SER A 583 -19.35 4.76 -31.56
N VAL A 584 -19.79 5.90 -31.05
CA VAL A 584 -20.08 7.12 -31.84
C VAL A 584 -18.82 7.56 -32.56
N SER A 585 -18.95 7.83 -33.85
CA SER A 585 -17.91 8.38 -34.70
C SER A 585 -18.23 9.81 -35.09
N GLU A 586 -17.26 10.51 -35.67
CA GLU A 586 -17.47 11.85 -36.22
C GLU A 586 -18.52 11.87 -37.34
N ALA A 587 -18.75 10.74 -38.04
CA ALA A 587 -19.81 10.63 -39.04
C ALA A 587 -21.23 10.63 -38.42
N ASP A 588 -21.34 10.27 -37.13
CA ASP A 588 -22.59 10.28 -36.38
C ASP A 588 -22.82 11.59 -35.59
N ALA A 589 -21.83 12.50 -35.63
CA ALA A 589 -21.73 13.68 -34.77
C ALA A 589 -21.57 14.97 -35.58
N ILE A 590 -21.78 16.11 -34.91
CA ILE A 590 -21.52 17.43 -35.47
C ILE A 590 -20.12 17.86 -35.02
N CYS A 591 -19.15 17.66 -35.90
CA CYS A 591 -17.74 17.96 -35.63
C CYS A 591 -17.14 18.83 -36.75
N PRO A 592 -16.08 19.62 -36.45
CA PRO A 592 -15.30 20.28 -37.49
C PRO A 592 -14.83 19.24 -38.52
N LYS A 593 -14.84 19.58 -39.82
CA LYS A 593 -14.44 18.63 -40.87
C LYS A 593 -13.01 18.14 -40.62
N SER A 594 -12.84 16.82 -40.58
CA SER A 594 -11.53 16.18 -40.55
C SER A 594 -10.98 16.06 -41.97
N GLU A 595 -9.67 16.24 -42.13
CA GLU A 595 -8.95 15.91 -43.37
C GLU A 595 -8.63 14.41 -43.45
N ALA A 596 -8.87 13.65 -42.38
CA ALA A 596 -8.62 12.21 -42.36
C ALA A 596 -9.53 11.48 -43.37
N PRO A 597 -9.02 10.45 -44.06
CA PRO A 597 -9.78 9.72 -45.07
C PRO A 597 -10.85 8.77 -44.48
N TYR A 598 -10.96 8.69 -43.15
CA TYR A 598 -11.89 7.81 -42.44
C TYR A 598 -12.52 8.53 -41.24
N PRO A 599 -13.76 8.19 -40.86
CA PRO A 599 -14.40 8.76 -39.69
C PRO A 599 -13.85 8.14 -38.39
N GLU A 600 -13.24 8.97 -37.55
CA GLU A 600 -12.70 8.54 -36.26
C GLU A 600 -13.78 8.44 -35.17
N LYS A 601 -13.57 7.54 -34.20
CA LYS A 601 -14.38 7.42 -32.98
C LYS A 601 -14.17 8.63 -32.06
N LEU A 602 -15.19 8.92 -31.26
CA LEU A 602 -15.16 10.05 -30.32
C LEU A 602 -15.05 9.58 -28.86
N THR A 603 -14.20 10.26 -28.10
CA THR A 603 -14.13 10.17 -26.64
C THR A 603 -14.88 11.36 -26.03
N VAL A 604 -15.70 11.14 -25.00
CA VAL A 604 -16.40 12.21 -24.27
C VAL A 604 -15.70 12.65 -22.99
N ALA A 605 -14.56 12.03 -22.68
CA ALA A 605 -13.68 12.41 -21.56
C ALA A 605 -12.57 13.37 -22.02
N THR A 606 -12.05 14.18 -21.09
CA THR A 606 -10.74 14.84 -21.26
C THR A 606 -9.64 13.78 -21.38
N ALA A 607 -8.53 14.11 -22.04
CA ALA A 607 -7.41 13.17 -22.20
C ALA A 607 -6.40 13.18 -21.03
N TYR A 608 -6.60 14.09 -20.08
CA TYR A 608 -5.71 14.31 -18.95
C TYR A 608 -6.08 13.41 -17.76
N LEU A 609 -5.12 13.15 -16.87
CA LEU A 609 -5.43 12.62 -15.54
C LEU A 609 -5.82 13.77 -14.61
N ASP A 610 -7.05 14.25 -14.75
CA ASP A 610 -7.57 15.45 -14.09
C ASP A 610 -8.86 15.21 -13.28
N LEU A 611 -9.15 13.94 -12.96
CA LEU A 611 -10.33 13.52 -12.22
C LEU A 611 -11.62 14.03 -12.87
N SER A 612 -11.68 14.12 -14.20
CA SER A 612 -12.89 14.49 -14.95
C SER A 612 -14.05 13.53 -14.67
N SER A 613 -13.75 12.29 -14.31
CA SER A 613 -14.72 11.31 -13.81
C SER A 613 -15.39 11.69 -12.46
N VAL A 614 -14.74 12.56 -11.67
CA VAL A 614 -15.26 13.13 -10.40
C VAL A 614 -15.86 14.51 -10.62
N TYR A 615 -15.20 15.36 -11.41
CA TYR A 615 -15.57 16.78 -11.57
C TYR A 615 -16.44 17.08 -12.79
N GLY A 616 -16.60 16.12 -13.71
CA GLY A 616 -17.28 16.27 -14.99
C GLY A 616 -16.37 16.73 -16.13
N ASN A 617 -16.84 16.51 -17.36
CA ASN A 617 -16.12 16.78 -18.62
C ASN A 617 -16.60 18.07 -19.33
N ASN A 618 -17.57 18.79 -18.75
CA ASN A 618 -17.98 20.10 -19.23
C ASN A 618 -18.59 20.94 -18.09
N PRO A 619 -18.67 22.28 -18.25
CA PRO A 619 -19.18 23.16 -17.20
C PRO A 619 -20.60 22.82 -16.70
N SER A 620 -21.46 22.24 -17.55
CA SER A 620 -22.81 21.84 -17.13
C SER A 620 -22.78 20.64 -16.18
N GLN A 621 -21.93 19.64 -16.46
CA GLN A 621 -21.72 18.49 -15.58
C GLN A 621 -21.08 18.94 -14.25
N ASN A 622 -20.08 19.81 -14.31
CA ASN A 622 -19.41 20.31 -13.11
C ASN A 622 -20.35 21.06 -12.16
N ARG A 623 -21.19 21.96 -12.70
CA ARG A 623 -22.22 22.64 -11.89
C ARG A 623 -23.21 21.66 -11.25
N ARG A 624 -23.49 20.51 -11.89
CA ARG A 624 -24.39 19.50 -11.32
C ARG A 624 -23.78 18.80 -10.12
N VAL A 625 -22.47 18.52 -10.12
CA VAL A 625 -21.81 17.84 -8.98
C VAL A 625 -21.41 18.78 -7.84
N ARG A 626 -21.25 20.08 -8.09
CA ARG A 626 -20.91 21.04 -7.04
C ARG A 626 -22.10 21.40 -6.17
N LEU A 627 -21.83 21.58 -4.87
CA LEU A 627 -22.78 22.18 -3.93
C LEU A 627 -22.88 23.70 -4.13
N LEU A 628 -21.82 24.32 -4.69
CA LEU A 628 -21.67 25.77 -4.84
C LEU A 628 -21.72 26.52 -3.51
N LYS A 629 -21.26 25.85 -2.45
CA LYS A 629 -21.08 26.39 -1.11
C LYS A 629 -19.84 25.77 -0.47
N GLY A 630 -18.95 26.60 0.06
CA GLY A 630 -17.73 26.18 0.77
C GLY A 630 -16.71 25.44 -0.11
N GLY A 631 -16.82 25.56 -1.43
CA GLY A 631 -16.03 24.82 -2.40
C GLY A 631 -16.39 23.34 -2.51
N LEU A 632 -17.51 22.89 -1.92
CA LEU A 632 -17.82 21.46 -1.76
C LEU A 632 -18.50 20.82 -2.99
N LEU A 633 -18.32 19.51 -3.12
CA LEU A 633 -19.13 18.63 -3.95
C LEU A 633 -20.38 18.17 -3.19
N LYS A 634 -21.46 17.93 -3.93
CA LYS A 634 -22.70 17.38 -3.40
C LYS A 634 -22.48 15.97 -2.89
N THR A 635 -23.04 15.70 -1.72
CA THR A 635 -23.08 14.38 -1.09
C THR A 635 -24.47 14.14 -0.50
N SER A 636 -24.84 12.89 -0.28
CA SER A 636 -26.02 12.51 0.50
C SER A 636 -25.58 12.10 1.90
N TYR A 637 -26.19 12.68 2.94
CA TYR A 637 -25.89 12.29 4.31
C TYR A 637 -26.82 11.16 4.76
N THR A 638 -26.27 10.00 5.10
CA THR A 638 -27.06 8.82 5.51
C THR A 638 -26.24 7.98 6.48
N ASN A 639 -26.88 7.46 7.53
CA ASN A 639 -26.24 6.63 8.58
C ASN A 639 -25.00 7.30 9.21
N GLY A 640 -25.06 8.62 9.42
CA GLY A 640 -23.96 9.37 10.03
C GLY A 640 -22.76 9.64 9.11
N GLN A 641 -22.86 9.38 7.80
CA GLN A 641 -21.76 9.55 6.85
C GLN A 641 -22.20 10.24 5.56
N HIS A 642 -21.22 10.84 4.87
CA HIS A 642 -21.40 11.41 3.53
C HIS A 642 -21.18 10.36 2.45
N TRP A 643 -22.14 10.24 1.53
CA TRP A 643 -22.13 9.32 0.39
C TRP A 643 -22.26 10.09 -0.92
N LEU A 644 -22.01 9.39 -2.04
CA LEU A 644 -22.36 9.92 -3.35
C LEU A 644 -23.87 10.22 -3.40
N PRO A 645 -24.31 11.30 -4.09
CA PRO A 645 -25.73 11.59 -4.25
C PRO A 645 -26.46 10.42 -4.93
N VAL A 646 -27.70 10.15 -4.50
CA VAL A 646 -28.55 9.10 -5.09
C VAL A 646 -29.67 9.76 -5.88
N SER A 647 -29.85 9.33 -7.12
CA SER A 647 -30.97 9.72 -7.97
C SER A 647 -32.04 8.63 -7.95
N GLN A 648 -33.30 9.04 -7.77
CA GLN A 648 -34.46 8.17 -7.98
C GLN A 648 -34.78 8.11 -9.48
N ASN A 649 -35.25 6.96 -9.95
CA ASN A 649 -35.51 6.74 -11.38
C ASN A 649 -36.85 7.32 -11.86
N GLU A 650 -37.16 8.55 -11.46
CA GLU A 650 -38.44 9.21 -11.81
C GLU A 650 -38.54 9.50 -13.31
N ASN A 651 -37.42 9.86 -13.95
CA ASN A 651 -37.35 10.22 -15.37
C ASN A 651 -36.66 9.16 -16.26
N GLY A 652 -36.34 7.98 -15.72
CA GLY A 652 -35.61 6.94 -16.45
C GLY A 652 -34.08 7.09 -16.45
N ASP A 653 -33.54 8.04 -15.68
CA ASP A 653 -32.11 8.38 -15.60
C ASP A 653 -31.23 7.22 -15.09
N CYS A 654 -31.81 6.33 -14.28
CA CYS A 654 -31.15 5.12 -13.77
C CYS A 654 -31.41 3.89 -14.66
N GLY A 655 -31.96 4.08 -15.86
CA GLY A 655 -32.31 3.00 -16.77
C GLY A 655 -33.45 2.16 -16.23
N ILE A 656 -33.17 0.88 -15.96
CA ILE A 656 -34.16 -0.07 -15.41
C ILE A 656 -34.17 -0.12 -13.88
N LYS A 657 -33.19 0.49 -13.21
CA LYS A 657 -33.04 0.46 -11.75
C LYS A 657 -33.99 1.44 -11.09
N SER A 658 -34.45 1.18 -9.87
CA SER A 658 -35.26 2.13 -9.09
C SER A 658 -34.47 3.37 -8.64
N GLU A 659 -33.19 3.17 -8.33
CA GLU A 659 -32.27 4.20 -7.85
C GLU A 659 -30.84 3.91 -8.31
N CYS A 660 -30.02 4.95 -8.40
CA CYS A 660 -28.63 4.86 -8.82
C CYS A 660 -27.79 6.01 -8.26
N TYR A 661 -26.46 5.86 -8.23
CA TYR A 661 -25.58 6.96 -7.82
C TYR A 661 -25.49 8.01 -8.93
N SER A 662 -25.58 9.28 -8.55
CA SER A 662 -25.44 10.43 -9.45
C SER A 662 -23.97 10.82 -9.54
N VAL A 663 -23.30 10.35 -10.59
CA VAL A 663 -21.87 10.59 -10.84
C VAL A 663 -21.67 11.09 -12.28
N PRO A 664 -20.66 11.93 -12.56
CA PRO A 664 -20.42 12.42 -13.91
C PRO A 664 -20.10 11.29 -14.90
N ASP A 665 -19.28 10.34 -14.47
CA ASP A 665 -19.00 9.13 -15.21
C ASP A 665 -19.80 7.96 -14.65
N ILE A 666 -20.87 7.60 -15.36
CA ILE A 666 -21.77 6.50 -14.99
C ILE A 666 -21.07 5.14 -14.94
N ARG A 667 -19.86 4.98 -15.47
CA ARG A 667 -19.09 3.74 -15.35
C ARG A 667 -18.53 3.55 -13.94
N ASN A 668 -18.39 4.63 -13.17
CA ASN A 668 -17.91 4.59 -11.79
C ASN A 668 -19.00 4.20 -10.77
N GLN A 669 -20.22 3.87 -11.22
CA GLN A 669 -21.23 3.17 -10.44
C GLN A 669 -21.46 1.72 -10.87
N PHE A 670 -20.64 1.20 -11.81
CA PHE A 670 -20.86 -0.10 -12.44
C PHE A 670 -20.62 -1.29 -11.50
N SER A 671 -19.71 -1.18 -10.55
CA SER A 671 -19.49 -2.19 -9.52
C SER A 671 -19.30 -1.54 -8.14
N PRO A 672 -19.53 -2.27 -7.04
CA PRO A 672 -19.24 -1.76 -5.70
C PRO A 672 -17.80 -1.29 -5.52
N THR A 673 -16.84 -2.00 -6.12
CA THR A 673 -15.41 -1.72 -5.96
C THR A 673 -14.96 -0.43 -6.67
N ILE A 674 -15.49 -0.09 -7.85
CA ILE A 674 -15.21 1.20 -8.50
C ILE A 674 -15.94 2.35 -7.81
N THR A 675 -17.18 2.11 -7.35
CA THR A 675 -17.98 3.09 -6.61
C THR A 675 -17.30 3.50 -5.30
N LEU A 676 -16.59 2.57 -4.68
CA LEU A 676 -15.78 2.82 -3.50
C LEU A 676 -14.70 3.88 -3.75
N LEU A 677 -13.93 3.75 -4.84
CA LEU A 677 -12.91 4.74 -5.21
C LEU A 677 -13.50 6.08 -5.63
N GLN A 678 -14.65 6.08 -6.31
CA GLN A 678 -15.39 7.30 -6.63
C GLN A 678 -15.82 8.04 -5.34
N THR A 679 -16.34 7.31 -4.36
CA THR A 679 -16.74 7.87 -3.07
C THR A 679 -15.53 8.42 -2.32
N LEU A 680 -14.42 7.68 -2.31
CA LEU A 680 -13.15 8.09 -1.70
C LEU A 680 -12.66 9.44 -2.22
N LEU A 681 -12.63 9.62 -3.54
CA LEU A 681 -12.11 10.84 -4.18
C LEU A 681 -13.06 12.05 -4.01
N VAL A 682 -14.37 11.82 -3.89
CA VAL A 682 -15.33 12.88 -3.53
C VAL A 682 -15.16 13.30 -2.07
N ARG A 683 -14.99 12.34 -1.15
CA ARG A 683 -14.72 12.62 0.26
C ARG A 683 -13.40 13.39 0.44
N GLU A 684 -12.34 12.99 -0.27
CA GLU A 684 -11.05 13.68 -0.20
C GLU A 684 -11.15 15.13 -0.67
N HIS A 685 -11.89 15.39 -1.76
CA HIS A 685 -12.13 16.77 -2.20
C HIS A 685 -12.82 17.61 -1.13
N ASN A 686 -13.89 17.11 -0.52
CA ASN A 686 -14.61 17.85 0.52
C ASN A 686 -13.74 18.07 1.76
N ARG A 687 -12.97 17.05 2.18
CA ARG A 687 -12.00 17.16 3.28
C ARG A 687 -10.95 18.24 3.00
N LEU A 688 -10.43 18.31 1.77
CA LEU A 688 -9.48 19.35 1.35
C LEU A 688 -10.13 20.73 1.36
N ALA A 689 -11.34 20.86 0.80
CA ALA A 689 -12.07 22.13 0.73
C ALA A 689 -12.38 22.69 2.13
N GLU A 690 -12.84 21.85 3.06
CA GLU A 690 -13.11 22.24 4.46
C GLU A 690 -11.84 22.74 5.16
N ASN A 691 -10.73 22.00 5.04
CA ASN A 691 -9.46 22.42 5.63
C ASN A 691 -8.90 23.70 5.00
N LEU A 692 -9.02 23.86 3.68
CA LEU A 692 -8.61 25.08 2.98
C LEU A 692 -9.44 26.29 3.38
N ALA A 693 -10.74 26.12 3.62
CA ALA A 693 -11.63 27.17 4.09
C ALA A 693 -11.26 27.64 5.51
N LEU A 694 -10.83 26.71 6.38
CA LEU A 694 -10.35 27.03 7.74
C LEU A 694 -9.05 27.84 7.70
N ILE A 695 -8.09 27.43 6.87
CA ILE A 695 -6.77 28.09 6.76
C ILE A 695 -6.86 29.41 5.99
N ASN A 696 -7.80 29.52 5.04
CA ASN A 696 -7.99 30.71 4.20
C ASN A 696 -9.43 31.24 4.26
N PRO A 697 -9.88 31.85 5.38
CA PRO A 697 -11.27 32.30 5.55
C PRO A 697 -11.72 33.40 4.57
N HIS A 698 -10.78 34.03 3.87
CA HIS A 698 -11.02 35.10 2.91
C HIS A 698 -11.27 34.60 1.48
N HIS A 699 -11.04 33.30 1.20
CA HIS A 699 -11.32 32.72 -0.10
C HIS A 699 -12.83 32.48 -0.30
N ASP A 700 -13.31 32.72 -1.51
CA ASP A 700 -14.68 32.42 -1.90
C ASP A 700 -14.87 30.94 -2.29
N ASP A 701 -16.13 30.55 -2.56
CA ASP A 701 -16.49 29.19 -2.97
C ASP A 701 -15.66 28.69 -4.16
N GLU A 702 -15.50 29.54 -5.17
CA GLU A 702 -14.81 29.17 -6.41
C GLU A 702 -13.32 28.93 -6.16
N ARG A 703 -12.66 29.81 -5.40
CA ARG A 703 -11.24 29.64 -5.09
C ARG A 703 -11.00 28.38 -4.27
N ILE A 704 -11.83 28.11 -3.26
CA ILE A 704 -11.71 26.89 -2.44
C ILE A 704 -11.92 25.65 -3.30
N PHE A 705 -12.96 25.63 -4.14
CA PHE A 705 -13.23 24.52 -5.05
C PHE A 705 -12.04 24.23 -5.97
N GLN A 706 -11.48 25.26 -6.61
CA GLN A 706 -10.38 25.08 -7.57
C GLN A 706 -9.09 24.63 -6.89
N GLU A 707 -8.74 25.16 -5.71
CA GLU A 707 -7.57 24.69 -4.96
C GLU A 707 -7.74 23.25 -4.46
N ALA A 708 -8.92 22.90 -3.92
CA ALA A 708 -9.21 21.53 -3.49
C ALA A 708 -9.17 20.55 -4.68
N ARG A 709 -9.75 20.93 -5.83
CA ARG A 709 -9.68 20.17 -7.08
C ARG A 709 -8.23 20.00 -7.54
N LYS A 710 -7.46 21.07 -7.56
CA LYS A 710 -6.04 21.06 -7.99
C LYS A 710 -5.20 20.12 -7.13
N ILE A 711 -5.36 20.14 -5.81
CA ILE A 711 -4.64 19.25 -4.88
C ILE A 711 -5.09 17.80 -5.07
N ASN A 712 -6.39 17.51 -5.15
CA ASN A 712 -6.89 16.15 -5.34
C ASN A 712 -6.40 15.53 -6.66
N ILE A 713 -6.37 16.32 -7.73
CA ILE A 713 -5.77 15.90 -9.02
C ILE A 713 -4.29 15.59 -8.85
N ALA A 714 -3.54 16.42 -8.14
CA ALA A 714 -2.12 16.20 -7.90
C ALA A 714 -1.85 14.92 -7.09
N GLN A 715 -2.66 14.65 -6.08
CA GLN A 715 -2.63 13.39 -5.33
C GLN A 715 -2.90 12.18 -6.25
N PHE A 716 -3.91 12.28 -7.11
CA PHE A 716 -4.25 11.24 -8.08
C PHE A 716 -3.12 10.99 -9.09
N GLN A 717 -2.53 12.06 -9.65
CA GLN A 717 -1.40 11.97 -10.57
C GLN A 717 -0.17 11.37 -9.90
N LYS A 718 0.16 11.81 -8.68
CA LYS A 718 1.28 11.26 -7.89
C LYS A 718 1.09 9.76 -7.70
N ILE A 719 -0.05 9.34 -7.14
CA ILE A 719 -0.32 7.92 -6.86
C ILE A 719 -0.26 7.11 -8.16
N THR A 720 -0.84 7.63 -9.24
CA THR A 720 -0.86 6.94 -10.53
C THR A 720 0.55 6.75 -11.11
N TYR A 721 1.36 7.80 -11.21
CA TYR A 721 2.68 7.70 -11.86
C TYR A 721 3.77 7.09 -10.99
N TYR A 722 3.78 7.37 -9.69
CA TYR A 722 4.88 6.99 -8.80
C TYR A 722 4.62 5.74 -7.97
N ASP A 723 3.36 5.45 -7.62
CA ASP A 723 3.03 4.31 -6.76
C ASP A 723 2.47 3.13 -7.57
N TRP A 724 1.57 3.40 -8.52
CA TRP A 724 0.82 2.38 -9.26
C TRP A 724 1.48 1.98 -10.58
N LEU A 725 1.80 2.95 -11.46
CA LEU A 725 2.30 2.70 -12.82
C LEU A 725 3.58 1.83 -12.84
N PRO A 726 4.59 2.02 -11.96
CA PRO A 726 5.78 1.17 -11.92
C PRO A 726 5.47 -0.30 -11.60
N LEU A 727 4.39 -0.57 -10.85
CA LEU A 727 3.93 -1.93 -10.58
C LEU A 727 3.28 -2.57 -11.81
N VAL A 728 2.85 -1.77 -12.79
CA VAL A 728 2.06 -2.22 -13.93
C VAL A 728 2.89 -2.31 -15.21
N VAL A 729 3.71 -1.31 -15.50
CA VAL A 729 4.57 -1.28 -16.71
C VAL A 729 6.03 -1.63 -16.43
N GLY A 730 6.40 -1.83 -15.15
CA GLY A 730 7.75 -2.15 -14.71
C GLY A 730 8.55 -0.91 -14.34
N ARG A 731 9.28 -0.98 -13.21
CA ARG A 731 10.02 0.16 -12.66
C ARG A 731 11.18 0.58 -13.56
N THR A 732 11.90 -0.38 -14.11
CA THR A 732 12.97 -0.11 -15.07
C THR A 732 12.43 0.62 -16.31
N TYR A 733 11.28 0.17 -16.83
CA TYR A 733 10.66 0.77 -18.00
C TYR A 733 10.21 2.22 -17.75
N THR A 734 9.64 2.53 -16.59
CA THR A 734 9.17 3.89 -16.28
C THR A 734 10.31 4.91 -16.23
N TYR A 735 11.48 4.55 -15.70
CA TYR A 735 12.65 5.44 -15.70
C TYR A 735 13.24 5.62 -17.10
N LEU A 736 13.46 4.52 -17.84
CA LEU A 736 14.11 4.57 -19.15
C LEU A 736 13.29 5.33 -20.20
N ASN A 737 11.97 5.36 -20.05
CA ASN A 737 11.06 6.00 -21.01
C ASN A 737 10.53 7.37 -20.52
N GLY A 738 11.11 7.94 -19.46
CA GLY A 738 10.74 9.29 -18.98
C GLY A 738 9.33 9.39 -18.41
N LEU A 739 8.77 8.29 -17.88
CA LEU A 739 7.46 8.32 -17.20
C LEU A 739 7.58 8.83 -15.77
N ILE A 740 8.73 8.56 -15.12
CA ILE A 740 9.09 9.06 -13.80
C ILE A 740 10.57 9.48 -13.78
N TYR A 741 10.93 10.36 -12.84
CA TYR A 741 12.28 10.91 -12.73
C TYR A 741 12.84 10.73 -11.31
N PRO A 742 14.15 10.43 -11.16
CA PRO A 742 14.80 10.37 -9.85
C PRO A 742 15.16 11.79 -9.41
N VAL A 743 14.22 12.49 -8.76
CA VAL A 743 14.42 13.86 -8.26
C VAL A 743 14.18 13.94 -6.76
N GLU A 744 14.87 14.88 -6.11
CA GLU A 744 14.66 15.19 -4.70
C GLU A 744 13.22 15.70 -4.44
N PRO A 745 12.64 15.51 -3.24
CA PRO A 745 11.24 15.83 -2.96
C PRO A 745 10.82 17.28 -3.25
N THR A 746 11.74 18.23 -3.23
CA THR A 746 11.47 19.66 -3.49
C THR A 746 11.77 20.10 -4.93
N GLU A 747 12.37 19.24 -5.76
CA GLU A 747 12.81 19.61 -7.11
C GLU A 747 11.71 19.37 -8.14
N TYR A 748 11.57 20.31 -9.08
CA TYR A 748 10.57 20.26 -10.13
C TYR A 748 10.98 19.32 -11.27
N VAL A 749 9.98 18.87 -12.04
CA VAL A 749 10.18 18.19 -13.32
C VAL A 749 9.46 18.99 -14.40
N ASN A 750 10.22 19.56 -15.33
CA ASN A 750 9.72 20.44 -16.37
C ASN A 750 9.82 19.78 -17.76
N ASP A 751 9.13 18.66 -17.94
CA ASP A 751 9.14 17.85 -19.17
C ASP A 751 7.93 18.08 -20.09
N TYR A 752 7.11 19.09 -19.77
CA TYR A 752 6.00 19.53 -20.61
C TYR A 752 6.49 19.95 -22.00
N ASP A 753 5.77 19.50 -23.00
CA ASP A 753 6.06 19.74 -24.41
C ASP A 753 4.76 20.11 -25.12
N GLU A 754 4.66 21.36 -25.54
CA GLU A 754 3.48 21.92 -26.21
C GLU A 754 3.24 21.32 -27.61
N THR A 755 4.17 20.54 -28.15
CA THR A 755 3.97 19.81 -29.41
C THR A 755 3.33 18.43 -29.20
N VAL A 756 3.27 17.94 -27.96
CA VAL A 756 2.71 16.64 -27.63
C VAL A 756 1.19 16.72 -27.52
N ASN A 757 0.51 15.93 -28.35
CA ASN A 757 -0.93 15.74 -28.23
C ASN A 757 -1.25 14.63 -27.21
N PRO A 758 -1.96 14.94 -26.11
CA PRO A 758 -2.28 13.98 -25.05
C PRO A 758 -3.48 13.08 -25.38
N ALA A 759 -4.15 13.26 -26.53
CA ALA A 759 -5.35 12.52 -26.91
C ALA A 759 -5.20 11.00 -26.66
N ALA A 760 -6.25 10.39 -26.11
CA ALA A 760 -6.28 8.96 -25.89
C ALA A 760 -6.15 8.21 -27.22
N TYR A 761 -5.19 7.30 -27.31
CA TYR A 761 -5.00 6.45 -28.48
C TYR A 761 -6.12 5.41 -28.56
N ALA A 762 -6.65 5.20 -29.75
CA ALA A 762 -7.60 4.14 -30.05
C ALA A 762 -7.03 2.77 -29.65
N GLU A 763 -5.75 2.52 -29.93
CA GLU A 763 -5.04 1.29 -29.59
C GLU A 763 -4.92 1.09 -28.07
N PHE A 764 -4.76 2.17 -27.31
CA PHE A 764 -4.76 2.14 -25.85
C PHE A 764 -6.14 1.79 -25.29
N SER A 765 -7.17 2.58 -25.68
CA SER A 765 -8.51 2.49 -25.09
C SER A 765 -9.34 1.30 -25.57
N ALA A 766 -9.11 0.80 -26.79
CA ALA A 766 -9.87 -0.30 -27.38
C ALA A 766 -9.13 -1.64 -27.42
N ALA A 767 -7.83 -1.69 -27.09
CA ALA A 767 -7.08 -2.95 -27.02
C ALA A 767 -6.13 -3.04 -25.82
N ALA A 768 -5.06 -2.25 -25.77
CA ALA A 768 -3.93 -2.52 -24.89
C ALA A 768 -4.30 -2.45 -23.41
N PHE A 769 -5.00 -1.40 -22.97
CA PHE A 769 -5.34 -1.23 -21.56
C PHE A 769 -6.50 -2.14 -21.10
N ARG A 770 -7.27 -2.68 -22.05
CA ARG A 770 -8.31 -3.70 -21.78
C ARG A 770 -7.74 -5.07 -21.45
N TYR A 771 -6.45 -5.30 -21.68
CA TYR A 771 -5.79 -6.51 -21.20
C TYR A 771 -5.92 -6.68 -19.68
N ALA A 772 -6.03 -5.57 -18.93
CA ALA A 772 -6.28 -5.57 -17.50
C ALA A 772 -7.60 -6.27 -17.09
N HIS A 773 -8.55 -6.49 -18.00
CA HIS A 773 -9.76 -7.26 -17.70
C HIS A 773 -9.48 -8.72 -17.31
N THR A 774 -8.30 -9.27 -17.65
CA THR A 774 -7.83 -10.57 -17.16
C THR A 774 -7.61 -10.60 -15.64
N GLN A 775 -7.43 -9.44 -15.01
CA GLN A 775 -7.13 -9.28 -13.58
C GLN A 775 -8.38 -9.29 -12.70
N ILE A 776 -9.58 -9.24 -13.28
CA ILE A 776 -10.82 -9.09 -12.54
C ILE A 776 -11.20 -10.45 -11.92
N PRO A 777 -11.28 -10.56 -10.58
CA PRO A 777 -11.83 -11.76 -9.96
C PRO A 777 -13.34 -11.77 -10.06
N GLY A 778 -13.92 -12.97 -10.08
CA GLY A 778 -15.36 -13.16 -10.03
C GLY A 778 -16.01 -12.87 -8.69
N TRP A 779 -15.23 -12.57 -7.66
CA TRP A 779 -15.69 -12.42 -6.28
C TRP A 779 -14.98 -11.26 -5.59
N PHE A 780 -15.65 -10.67 -4.60
CA PHE A 780 -15.07 -9.69 -3.71
C PHE A 780 -15.55 -9.90 -2.28
N SER A 781 -14.70 -9.59 -1.30
CA SER A 781 -14.96 -9.84 0.12
C SER A 781 -15.04 -8.57 0.96
N LEU A 782 -15.88 -8.61 1.99
CA LEU A 782 -15.89 -7.69 3.12
C LEU A 782 -14.89 -8.19 4.17
N VAL A 783 -13.91 -7.37 4.52
CA VAL A 783 -12.83 -7.75 5.44
C VAL A 783 -12.96 -6.98 6.76
N ALA A 784 -13.06 -7.71 7.87
CA ALA A 784 -13.14 -7.13 9.20
C ALA A 784 -11.82 -6.45 9.64
N PRO A 785 -11.85 -5.63 10.72
CA PRO A 785 -10.63 -5.03 11.28
C PRO A 785 -9.53 -6.04 11.64
N ASN A 786 -9.90 -7.24 12.11
CA ASN A 786 -8.99 -8.36 12.41
C ASN A 786 -8.46 -9.09 11.15
N ARG A 787 -8.76 -8.57 9.95
CA ARG A 787 -8.41 -9.14 8.64
C ARG A 787 -9.05 -10.49 8.28
N SER A 788 -10.04 -10.96 9.05
CA SER A 788 -10.87 -12.07 8.60
C SER A 788 -11.83 -11.61 7.51
N SER A 789 -11.98 -12.43 6.46
CA SER A 789 -13.06 -12.25 5.49
C SER A 789 -14.38 -12.62 6.16
N ASN A 790 -15.25 -11.64 6.34
CA ASN A 790 -16.56 -11.86 6.96
C ASN A 790 -17.56 -12.42 5.96
N GLN A 791 -17.53 -11.92 4.73
CA GLN A 791 -18.47 -12.27 3.68
C GLN A 791 -17.78 -12.15 2.32
N THR A 792 -18.01 -13.11 1.44
CA THR A 792 -17.56 -13.07 0.04
C THR A 792 -18.77 -13.07 -0.86
N MET A 793 -18.78 -12.18 -1.85
CA MET A 793 -19.90 -11.92 -2.73
C MET A 793 -19.49 -12.10 -4.18
N ARG A 794 -20.43 -12.61 -4.98
CA ARG A 794 -20.26 -12.82 -6.40
C ARG A 794 -20.32 -11.48 -7.13
N LEU A 795 -19.31 -11.15 -7.92
CA LEU A 795 -19.24 -9.86 -8.59
C LEU A 795 -20.43 -9.63 -9.54
N SER A 796 -20.82 -10.65 -10.31
CA SER A 796 -21.93 -10.57 -11.27
C SER A 796 -23.27 -10.15 -10.66
N ASP A 797 -23.45 -10.35 -9.35
CA ASP A 797 -24.69 -10.07 -8.64
C ASP A 797 -24.81 -8.58 -8.26
N TYR A 798 -23.74 -7.80 -8.45
CA TYR A 798 -23.70 -6.38 -8.14
C TYR A 798 -23.33 -5.50 -9.34
N LEU A 799 -23.04 -6.10 -10.51
CA LEU A 799 -22.73 -5.34 -11.72
C LEU A 799 -23.95 -4.56 -12.19
N ASP A 800 -23.84 -3.23 -12.16
CA ASP A 800 -24.86 -2.26 -12.56
C ASP A 800 -26.21 -2.46 -11.84
N ARG A 801 -26.17 -2.65 -10.51
CA ARG A 801 -27.39 -2.84 -9.70
C ARG A 801 -27.51 -1.89 -8.50
N SER A 802 -28.75 -1.61 -8.08
CA SER A 802 -29.08 -0.70 -6.97
C SER A 802 -28.67 -1.26 -5.60
N GLU A 803 -28.50 -2.59 -5.48
CA GLU A 803 -28.00 -3.26 -4.28
C GLU A 803 -26.63 -2.73 -3.86
N THR A 804 -25.84 -2.18 -4.79
CA THR A 804 -24.57 -1.52 -4.49
C THR A 804 -24.73 -0.37 -3.50
N ILE A 805 -25.80 0.42 -3.62
CA ILE A 805 -26.08 1.55 -2.71
C ILE A 805 -26.34 1.03 -1.31
N ARG A 806 -27.21 0.02 -1.19
CA ARG A 806 -27.55 -0.58 0.10
C ARG A 806 -26.35 -1.25 0.73
N LEU A 807 -25.55 -1.97 -0.06
CA LEU A 807 -24.35 -2.64 0.40
C LEU A 807 -23.37 -1.66 1.04
N LEU A 808 -23.01 -0.58 0.34
CA LEU A 808 -22.00 0.37 0.81
C LEU A 808 -22.47 1.17 2.03
N ASN A 809 -23.75 1.57 2.05
CA ASN A 809 -24.31 2.42 3.11
C ASN A 809 -24.67 1.65 4.39
N THR A 810 -24.52 0.32 4.40
CA THR A 810 -24.88 -0.53 5.55
C THR A 810 -23.69 -0.74 6.47
N ALA A 811 -23.87 -0.47 7.77
CA ALA A 811 -22.89 -0.73 8.83
C ALA A 811 -21.48 -0.20 8.48
N ASP A 812 -20.46 -1.05 8.61
CA ASP A 812 -19.05 -0.74 8.32
C ASP A 812 -18.59 -1.31 6.96
N ASN A 813 -19.52 -1.51 6.02
CA ASN A 813 -19.22 -2.21 4.77
C ASN A 813 -18.26 -1.42 3.86
N TYR A 814 -18.33 -0.09 3.86
CA TYR A 814 -17.38 0.75 3.10
C TYR A 814 -15.94 0.51 3.55
N ASP A 815 -15.66 0.62 4.85
CA ASP A 815 -14.33 0.38 5.41
C ASP A 815 -13.92 -1.09 5.24
N ALA A 816 -14.85 -2.03 5.42
CA ALA A 816 -14.60 -3.44 5.20
C ALA A 816 -14.25 -3.76 3.74
N MET A 817 -14.84 -3.05 2.78
CA MET A 817 -14.49 -3.15 1.36
C MET A 817 -13.17 -2.46 1.04
N LEU A 818 -12.83 -1.33 1.68
CA LEU A 818 -11.50 -0.71 1.52
C LEU A 818 -10.40 -1.65 2.02
N ARG A 819 -10.61 -2.28 3.18
CA ARG A 819 -9.75 -3.38 3.67
C ARG A 819 -9.71 -4.50 2.66
N GLY A 820 -10.86 -4.86 2.08
CA GLY A 820 -10.98 -5.84 1.01
C GLY A 820 -10.12 -5.53 -0.21
N LEU A 821 -10.15 -4.30 -0.75
CA LEU A 821 -9.30 -3.88 -1.87
C LEU A 821 -7.81 -4.01 -1.53
N ALA A 822 -7.45 -3.67 -0.29
CA ALA A 822 -6.07 -3.71 0.18
C ALA A 822 -5.58 -5.14 0.48
N THR A 823 -6.44 -6.09 0.82
CA THR A 823 -6.00 -7.43 1.27
C THR A 823 -6.42 -8.58 0.37
N GLN A 824 -7.28 -8.37 -0.61
CA GLN A 824 -7.60 -9.39 -1.60
C GLN A 824 -6.62 -9.32 -2.77
N CYS A 825 -6.22 -10.46 -3.30
CA CYS A 825 -5.43 -10.53 -4.52
C CYS A 825 -6.30 -10.24 -5.76
N GLN A 826 -5.76 -9.51 -6.72
CA GLN A 826 -6.32 -9.52 -8.08
C GLN A 826 -6.06 -10.87 -8.76
N LYS A 827 -6.67 -11.13 -9.92
CA LYS A 827 -6.28 -12.26 -10.77
C LYS A 827 -4.98 -11.95 -11.51
N ARG A 828 -4.21 -12.99 -11.81
CA ARG A 828 -3.00 -12.88 -12.62
C ARG A 828 -3.40 -12.48 -14.05
N SER A 829 -2.67 -11.52 -14.63
CA SER A 829 -2.74 -11.29 -16.07
C SER A 829 -2.10 -12.45 -16.81
N ASP A 830 -2.89 -13.23 -17.52
CA ASP A 830 -2.43 -14.29 -18.40
C ASP A 830 -3.52 -14.61 -19.45
N GLY A 831 -3.39 -15.76 -20.11
CA GLY A 831 -4.37 -16.25 -21.08
C GLY A 831 -5.65 -16.82 -20.45
N ASN A 832 -6.01 -16.48 -19.21
CA ASN A 832 -7.24 -16.90 -18.55
C ASN A 832 -8.11 -15.72 -18.15
N ILE A 833 -9.42 -15.96 -18.08
CA ILE A 833 -10.42 -14.97 -17.69
C ILE A 833 -11.41 -15.65 -16.75
N ASP A 834 -11.74 -14.97 -15.65
CA ASP A 834 -12.66 -15.51 -14.67
C ASP A 834 -14.03 -15.79 -15.31
N ARG A 835 -14.63 -16.93 -14.97
CA ARG A 835 -15.90 -17.39 -15.53
C ARG A 835 -17.01 -16.35 -15.33
N GLU A 836 -16.95 -15.59 -14.23
CA GLU A 836 -17.86 -14.48 -13.93
C GLU A 836 -17.81 -13.36 -14.97
N ILE A 837 -16.66 -13.13 -15.57
CA ILE A 837 -16.43 -12.11 -16.59
C ILE A 837 -16.65 -12.66 -18.00
N LYS A 838 -16.42 -13.97 -18.19
CA LYS A 838 -16.52 -14.64 -19.49
C LYS A 838 -17.94 -15.14 -19.83
N HIS A 839 -18.79 -15.43 -18.84
CA HIS A 839 -20.13 -16.01 -19.05
C HIS A 839 -21.26 -15.28 -18.34
N TYR A 840 -20.95 -14.56 -17.27
CA TYR A 840 -21.94 -13.96 -16.37
C TYR A 840 -21.81 -12.43 -16.32
N PHE A 841 -21.04 -11.83 -17.24
CA PHE A 841 -20.82 -10.39 -17.25
C PHE A 841 -22.12 -9.66 -17.53
N HIS A 842 -22.50 -8.73 -16.64
CA HIS A 842 -23.76 -7.99 -16.72
C HIS A 842 -24.99 -8.92 -16.83
N ARG A 843 -24.97 -10.02 -16.09
CA ARG A 843 -26.09 -10.96 -15.97
C ARG A 843 -27.29 -10.25 -15.34
N LYS A 844 -28.42 -10.28 -16.05
CA LYS A 844 -29.69 -9.72 -15.57
C LYS A 844 -30.26 -10.56 -14.43
N GLU A 845 -31.13 -9.94 -13.64
CA GLU A 845 -31.87 -10.65 -12.60
C GLU A 845 -32.68 -11.79 -13.22
N PHE A 846 -32.67 -12.96 -12.57
CA PHE A 846 -33.30 -14.21 -13.03
C PHE A 846 -32.73 -14.84 -14.31
N GLU A 847 -31.71 -14.27 -14.94
CA GLU A 847 -30.99 -14.93 -16.03
C GLU A 847 -29.85 -15.82 -15.49
N GLU A 848 -29.68 -17.00 -16.08
CA GLU A 848 -28.58 -17.91 -15.74
C GLU A 848 -27.24 -17.40 -16.29
N TYR A 849 -27.24 -16.84 -17.50
CA TYR A 849 -26.06 -16.35 -18.21
C TYR A 849 -26.16 -14.84 -18.49
N GLY A 850 -25.00 -14.19 -18.63
CA GLY A 850 -24.88 -12.81 -19.06
C GLY A 850 -24.23 -12.71 -20.44
N SER A 851 -23.36 -11.72 -20.59
CA SER A 851 -22.50 -11.51 -21.75
C SER A 851 -21.07 -12.03 -21.49
N ASP A 852 -20.16 -11.69 -22.40
CA ASP A 852 -18.74 -12.00 -22.35
C ASP A 852 -17.92 -10.73 -22.60
N LEU A 853 -17.23 -10.25 -21.56
CA LEU A 853 -16.43 -9.02 -21.64
C LEU A 853 -15.29 -9.13 -22.66
N LYS A 854 -14.62 -10.28 -22.76
CA LYS A 854 -13.50 -10.44 -23.71
C LYS A 854 -13.98 -10.44 -25.15
N SER A 855 -15.14 -11.05 -25.41
CA SER A 855 -15.79 -10.94 -26.72
C SER A 855 -16.14 -9.50 -27.06
N ILE A 856 -16.64 -8.73 -26.09
CA ILE A 856 -16.92 -7.30 -26.25
C ILE A 856 -15.63 -6.52 -26.54
N ASP A 857 -14.52 -6.82 -25.87
CA ASP A 857 -13.24 -6.15 -26.10
C ASP A 857 -12.69 -6.41 -27.51
N ILE A 858 -12.74 -7.67 -27.97
CA ILE A 858 -12.34 -8.03 -29.33
C ILE A 858 -13.25 -7.32 -30.34
N GLN A 859 -14.57 -7.37 -30.14
CA GLN A 859 -15.51 -6.70 -31.04
C GLN A 859 -15.36 -5.17 -31.01
N ARG A 860 -14.96 -4.59 -29.86
CA ARG A 860 -14.67 -3.16 -29.73
C ARG A 860 -13.42 -2.76 -30.51
N ALA A 861 -12.36 -3.55 -30.47
CA ALA A 861 -11.17 -3.33 -31.30
C ALA A 861 -11.53 -3.30 -32.79
N ARG A 862 -12.44 -4.19 -33.24
CA ARG A 862 -12.97 -4.19 -34.62
C ARG A 862 -13.81 -2.96 -34.94
N ASP A 863 -14.69 -2.55 -34.02
CA ASP A 863 -15.49 -1.33 -34.19
C ASP A 863 -14.60 -0.08 -34.31
N PHE A 864 -13.46 -0.06 -33.63
CA PHE A 864 -12.43 0.97 -33.76
C PHE A 864 -11.54 0.79 -35.01
N GLY A 865 -11.65 -0.32 -35.74
CA GLY A 865 -10.81 -0.61 -36.90
C GLY A 865 -9.32 -0.54 -36.59
N LEU A 866 -8.89 -1.07 -35.44
CA LEU A 866 -7.48 -1.05 -35.05
C LEU A 866 -6.60 -1.77 -36.07
N ALA A 867 -5.35 -1.32 -36.21
CA ALA A 867 -4.34 -2.01 -37.02
C ALA A 867 -4.10 -3.45 -36.51
N SER A 868 -3.55 -4.30 -37.37
CA SER A 868 -3.26 -5.69 -37.00
C SER A 868 -2.20 -5.76 -35.90
N TYR A 869 -2.14 -6.90 -35.21
CA TYR A 869 -1.08 -7.18 -34.25
C TYR A 869 0.31 -7.03 -34.89
N ASN A 870 0.50 -7.54 -36.11
CA ASN A 870 1.77 -7.44 -36.82
C ASN A 870 2.15 -5.99 -37.17
N ASP A 871 1.19 -5.15 -37.56
CA ASP A 871 1.45 -3.73 -37.86
C ASP A 871 1.93 -2.99 -36.60
N VAL A 872 1.31 -3.26 -35.46
CA VAL A 872 1.67 -2.61 -34.18
C VAL A 872 2.97 -3.16 -33.60
N ARG A 873 3.24 -4.47 -33.75
CA ARG A 873 4.53 -5.08 -33.42
C ARG A 873 5.67 -4.37 -34.14
N GLU A 874 5.52 -4.21 -35.46
CA GLU A 874 6.51 -3.54 -36.31
C GLU A 874 6.70 -2.08 -35.90
N PHE A 875 5.61 -1.35 -35.65
CA PHE A 875 5.66 0.00 -35.09
C PHE A 875 6.41 0.08 -33.76
N CYS A 876 6.29 -0.95 -32.92
CA CYS A 876 6.98 -1.06 -31.63
C CYS A 876 8.39 -1.66 -31.74
N GLY A 877 8.92 -1.86 -32.96
CA GLY A 877 10.29 -2.30 -33.21
C GLY A 877 10.50 -3.81 -33.18
N LEU A 878 9.42 -4.61 -33.14
CA LEU A 878 9.49 -6.07 -33.26
C LEU A 878 9.46 -6.49 -34.74
N ARG A 879 9.95 -7.69 -35.02
CA ARG A 879 9.94 -8.24 -36.38
C ARG A 879 8.50 -8.64 -36.78
N ARG A 880 8.06 -8.20 -37.96
CA ARG A 880 6.81 -8.68 -38.56
C ARG A 880 6.85 -10.19 -38.77
N ALA A 881 5.83 -10.91 -38.32
CA ALA A 881 5.71 -12.36 -38.54
C ALA A 881 5.19 -12.64 -39.95
N VAL A 882 5.88 -13.50 -40.70
CA VAL A 882 5.45 -13.98 -42.02
C VAL A 882 4.84 -15.39 -41.90
N ASP A 883 5.35 -16.20 -40.97
CA ASP A 883 4.80 -17.50 -40.60
C ASP A 883 4.38 -17.56 -39.13
N TRP A 884 3.53 -18.53 -38.78
CA TRP A 884 3.09 -18.76 -37.40
C TRP A 884 4.26 -19.03 -36.44
N ALA A 885 5.34 -19.66 -36.91
CA ALA A 885 6.53 -19.90 -36.10
C ALA A 885 7.24 -18.61 -35.67
N ASP A 886 7.07 -17.51 -36.40
CA ASP A 886 7.71 -16.22 -36.07
C ASP A 886 7.12 -15.56 -34.81
N PHE A 887 5.98 -16.06 -34.31
CA PHE A 887 5.44 -15.65 -33.01
C PHE A 887 6.08 -16.36 -31.82
N ALA A 888 6.92 -17.38 -32.02
CA ALA A 888 7.40 -18.26 -30.95
C ALA A 888 8.25 -17.54 -29.87
N HIS A 889 8.80 -16.37 -30.18
CA HIS A 889 9.55 -15.57 -29.22
C HIS A 889 8.63 -14.82 -28.25
N GLU A 890 7.45 -14.40 -28.70
CA GLU A 890 6.53 -13.59 -27.92
C GLU A 890 5.34 -14.39 -27.39
N ILE A 891 4.84 -15.40 -28.11
CA ILE A 891 3.59 -16.10 -27.78
C ILE A 891 3.85 -17.59 -27.48
N PRO A 892 3.20 -18.18 -26.45
CA PRO A 892 3.30 -19.61 -26.19
C PRO A 892 2.85 -20.49 -27.37
N GLY A 893 3.60 -21.56 -27.66
CA GLY A 893 3.33 -22.46 -28.80
C GLY A 893 1.93 -23.10 -28.81
N GLU A 894 1.34 -23.35 -27.64
CA GLU A 894 -0.07 -23.79 -27.52
C GLU A 894 -1.04 -22.76 -28.10
N LYS A 895 -0.83 -21.47 -27.78
CA LYS A 895 -1.65 -20.37 -28.27
C LYS A 895 -1.40 -20.10 -29.74
N ILE A 896 -0.17 -20.21 -30.23
CA ILE A 896 0.14 -20.14 -31.68
C ILE A 896 -0.63 -21.22 -32.45
N SER A 897 -0.67 -22.45 -31.92
CA SER A 897 -1.40 -23.55 -32.54
C SER A 897 -2.91 -23.29 -32.64
N LEU A 898 -3.48 -22.60 -31.65
CA LEU A 898 -4.88 -22.15 -31.66
C LEU A 898 -5.10 -20.98 -32.63
N LEU A 899 -4.21 -19.99 -32.64
CA LEU A 899 -4.26 -18.85 -33.57
C LEU A 899 -4.25 -19.34 -35.02
N ARG A 900 -3.36 -20.28 -35.37
CA ARG A 900 -3.31 -20.91 -36.69
C ARG A 900 -4.61 -21.61 -37.11
N ARG A 901 -5.41 -22.09 -36.15
CA ARG A 901 -6.72 -22.70 -36.44
C ARG A 901 -7.83 -21.67 -36.62
N LEU A 902 -7.67 -20.47 -36.05
CA LEU A 902 -8.70 -19.43 -36.00
C LEU A 902 -8.53 -18.37 -37.09
N TYR A 903 -7.29 -18.02 -37.41
CA TYR A 903 -6.93 -16.98 -38.37
C TYR A 903 -6.25 -17.58 -39.61
N ALA A 904 -6.43 -16.96 -40.77
CA ALA A 904 -5.87 -17.44 -42.02
C ALA A 904 -4.36 -17.20 -42.10
N THR A 905 -3.90 -16.01 -41.70
CA THR A 905 -2.48 -15.63 -41.69
C THR A 905 -2.09 -14.93 -40.38
N PRO A 906 -0.79 -14.89 -40.03
CA PRO A 906 -0.29 -14.09 -38.89
C PRO A 906 -0.69 -12.62 -38.97
N ASP A 907 -0.81 -12.07 -40.19
CA ASP A 907 -1.19 -10.68 -40.46
C ASP A 907 -2.66 -10.36 -40.13
N ASP A 908 -3.51 -11.37 -40.02
CA ASP A 908 -4.93 -11.19 -39.69
C ASP A 908 -5.18 -11.16 -38.17
N VAL A 909 -4.17 -11.48 -37.36
CA VAL A 909 -4.29 -11.49 -35.90
C VAL A 909 -4.52 -10.06 -35.41
N GLU A 910 -5.58 -9.88 -34.65
CA GLU A 910 -5.99 -8.56 -34.13
C GLU A 910 -5.13 -8.14 -32.94
N LEU A 911 -4.84 -6.84 -32.81
CA LEU A 911 -4.02 -6.30 -31.71
C LEU A 911 -4.52 -6.75 -30.32
N SER A 912 -5.83 -6.67 -30.08
CA SER A 912 -6.45 -7.04 -28.79
C SER A 912 -6.39 -8.54 -28.47
N VAL A 913 -6.04 -9.37 -29.46
CA VAL A 913 -5.86 -10.81 -29.34
C VAL A 913 -4.38 -11.13 -29.22
N GLY A 914 -3.60 -10.85 -30.26
CA GLY A 914 -2.17 -11.18 -30.31
C GLY A 914 -1.38 -10.56 -29.15
N GLY A 915 -1.55 -9.27 -28.91
CA GLY A 915 -0.83 -8.56 -27.84
C GLY A 915 -1.17 -9.07 -26.43
N SER A 916 -2.38 -9.62 -26.23
CA SER A 916 -2.77 -10.19 -24.93
C SER A 916 -2.27 -11.62 -24.67
N LEU A 917 -1.68 -12.25 -25.68
CA LEU A 917 -1.12 -13.60 -25.58
C LEU A 917 0.41 -13.59 -25.45
N GLU A 918 1.02 -12.41 -25.49
CA GLU A 918 2.46 -12.25 -25.34
C GLU A 918 2.94 -12.64 -23.92
N TYR A 919 4.15 -13.19 -23.84
CA TYR A 919 4.90 -13.27 -22.59
C TYR A 919 5.11 -11.87 -22.03
N HIS A 920 4.97 -11.73 -20.72
CA HIS A 920 5.21 -10.46 -20.05
C HIS A 920 6.67 -10.07 -20.12
N VAL A 921 6.92 -8.78 -20.36
CA VAL A 921 8.22 -8.16 -20.13
C VAL A 921 8.52 -8.24 -18.63
N PRO A 922 9.77 -8.51 -18.21
CA PRO A 922 10.14 -8.51 -16.78
C PRO A 922 9.65 -7.27 -16.05
N GLU A 923 9.14 -7.45 -14.82
CA GLU A 923 8.51 -6.41 -13.97
C GLU A 923 7.17 -5.85 -14.48
N ALA A 924 6.80 -6.05 -15.74
CA ALA A 924 5.58 -5.52 -16.34
C ALA A 924 4.45 -6.56 -16.34
N LEU A 925 3.21 -6.06 -16.47
CA LEU A 925 2.02 -6.85 -16.72
C LEU A 925 1.76 -7.07 -18.22
N PHE A 926 2.52 -6.44 -19.09
CA PHE A 926 2.26 -6.45 -20.53
C PHE A 926 3.40 -7.16 -21.27
N GLY A 927 3.07 -7.77 -22.40
CA GLY A 927 4.07 -8.10 -23.40
C GLY A 927 4.61 -6.86 -24.12
N PRO A 928 5.68 -7.01 -24.92
CA PRO A 928 6.40 -5.90 -25.52
C PRO A 928 5.50 -4.98 -26.38
N THR A 929 4.53 -5.54 -27.12
CA THR A 929 3.68 -4.74 -28.00
C THR A 929 2.70 -3.89 -27.21
N LEU A 930 1.98 -4.48 -26.25
CA LEU A 930 1.03 -3.74 -25.44
C LEU A 930 1.74 -2.76 -24.49
N LEU A 931 2.93 -3.11 -23.98
CA LEU A 931 3.75 -2.24 -23.15
C LEU A 931 4.16 -0.97 -23.90
N CYS A 932 4.56 -1.10 -25.16
CA CYS A 932 4.89 0.03 -26.03
C CYS A 932 3.69 0.99 -26.20
N VAL A 933 2.49 0.47 -26.47
CA VAL A 933 1.26 1.28 -26.61
C VAL A 933 0.91 1.99 -25.30
N VAL A 934 0.90 1.24 -24.19
CA VAL A 934 0.56 1.78 -22.85
C VAL A 934 1.59 2.82 -22.41
N GLY A 935 2.88 2.55 -22.59
CA GLY A 935 3.96 3.47 -22.26
C GLY A 935 3.87 4.78 -23.03
N LYS A 936 3.59 4.73 -24.34
CA LYS A 936 3.38 5.93 -25.16
C LYS A 936 2.18 6.75 -24.69
N GLN A 937 1.07 6.11 -24.31
CA GLN A 937 -0.09 6.84 -23.79
C GLN A 937 0.25 7.60 -22.51
N PHE A 938 0.84 6.93 -21.51
CA PHE A 938 1.20 7.58 -20.25
C PHE A 938 2.27 8.65 -20.43
N LEU A 939 3.21 8.47 -21.37
CA LEU A 939 4.18 9.52 -21.67
C LEU A 939 3.49 10.79 -22.17
N ASN A 940 2.50 10.65 -23.05
CA ASN A 940 1.80 11.79 -23.62
C ASN A 940 0.80 12.44 -22.66
N THR A 941 0.12 11.68 -21.79
CA THR A 941 -0.77 12.28 -20.78
C THR A 941 0.00 13.06 -19.71
N ARG A 942 1.29 12.75 -19.50
CA ARG A 942 2.21 13.54 -18.68
C ARG A 942 2.78 14.74 -19.45
N ARG A 943 3.51 14.50 -20.54
CA ARG A 943 4.26 15.54 -21.26
C ARG A 943 3.35 16.54 -21.98
N GLY A 944 2.16 16.11 -22.40
CA GLY A 944 1.16 16.99 -23.00
C GLY A 944 0.33 17.80 -22.00
N ASP A 945 0.56 17.64 -20.69
CA ASP A 945 -0.23 18.30 -19.64
C ASP A 945 0.50 19.52 -19.03
N ARG A 946 0.08 20.72 -19.40
CA ARG A 946 0.62 21.99 -18.90
C ARG A 946 0.47 22.14 -17.39
N PHE A 947 -0.49 21.44 -16.79
CA PHE A 947 -0.84 21.51 -15.38
C PHE A 947 -0.35 20.30 -14.57
N PHE A 948 0.48 19.42 -15.15
CA PHE A 948 1.04 18.27 -14.43
C PHE A 948 1.71 18.73 -13.12
N PHE A 949 1.48 18.01 -12.03
CA PHE A 949 1.71 18.55 -10.68
C PHE A 949 3.17 18.91 -10.33
N GLU A 950 4.15 18.39 -11.06
CA GLU A 950 5.60 18.58 -10.78
C GLU A 950 6.21 19.83 -11.43
N ARG A 951 5.41 20.64 -12.11
CA ARG A 951 5.91 21.76 -12.90
C ARG A 951 6.26 23.00 -12.09
N GLU A 952 7.33 23.67 -12.54
CA GLU A 952 7.72 25.02 -12.11
C GLU A 952 7.06 26.07 -12.99
N ASN A 953 5.84 26.46 -12.67
CA ASN A 953 5.17 27.58 -13.33
C ASN A 953 4.11 28.21 -12.43
N ALA A 954 3.53 29.33 -12.89
CA ALA A 954 2.46 30.02 -12.18
C ALA A 954 1.20 29.16 -11.94
N VAL A 955 1.08 28.02 -12.62
CA VAL A 955 -0.04 27.08 -12.45
C VAL A 955 0.30 25.85 -11.60
N GLY A 956 1.57 25.65 -11.30
CA GLY A 956 2.11 24.53 -10.53
C GLY A 956 1.98 24.74 -9.03
N PHE A 957 2.72 23.95 -8.26
CA PHE A 957 2.78 24.05 -6.81
C PHE A 957 4.11 24.70 -6.39
N SER A 958 4.14 25.32 -5.22
CA SER A 958 5.41 25.72 -4.62
C SER A 958 6.25 24.50 -4.25
N ARG A 959 7.56 24.65 -4.09
CA ARG A 959 8.45 23.54 -3.69
C ARG A 959 8.01 22.86 -2.39
N ALA A 960 7.52 23.63 -1.43
CA ALA A 960 7.01 23.10 -0.16
C ALA A 960 5.71 22.30 -0.37
N GLN A 961 4.76 22.83 -1.16
CA GLN A 961 3.52 22.13 -1.49
C GLN A 961 3.80 20.83 -2.28
N LEU A 962 4.73 20.87 -3.25
CA LEU A 962 5.15 19.71 -4.01
C LEU A 962 5.74 18.61 -3.12
N ALA A 963 6.57 18.99 -2.15
CA ALA A 963 7.14 18.07 -1.17
C ALA A 963 6.05 17.38 -0.33
N GLU A 964 4.97 18.08 0.03
CA GLU A 964 3.83 17.47 0.74
C GLU A 964 3.01 16.54 -0.17
N ILE A 965 2.74 16.93 -1.41
CA ILE A 965 2.01 16.10 -2.38
C ILE A 965 2.75 14.77 -2.62
N ARG A 966 4.08 14.80 -2.71
CA ARG A 966 4.91 13.59 -2.92
C ARG A 966 4.87 12.59 -1.75
N LYS A 967 4.39 12.98 -0.57
CA LYS A 967 4.19 12.06 0.57
C LYS A 967 2.88 11.27 0.49
N VAL A 968 1.90 11.75 -0.27
CA VAL A 968 0.55 11.17 -0.32
C VAL A 968 0.61 9.75 -0.90
N SER A 969 -0.13 8.82 -0.31
CA SER A 969 -0.30 7.45 -0.82
C SER A 969 -1.77 7.06 -0.85
N LEU A 970 -2.14 6.04 -1.62
CA LEU A 970 -3.52 5.53 -1.57
C LEU A 970 -3.90 5.00 -0.17
N ALA A 971 -2.93 4.50 0.61
CA ALA A 971 -3.14 4.14 2.01
C ALA A 971 -3.55 5.36 2.86
N SER A 972 -2.87 6.50 2.69
CA SER A 972 -3.21 7.74 3.39
C SER A 972 -4.61 8.25 3.00
N LEU A 973 -4.99 8.15 1.72
CA LEU A 973 -6.35 8.49 1.28
C LEU A 973 -7.40 7.59 1.96
N PHE A 974 -7.14 6.29 2.06
CA PHE A 974 -8.04 5.37 2.75
C PHE A 974 -8.20 5.78 4.23
N CYS A 975 -7.10 6.07 4.93
CA CYS A 975 -7.14 6.51 6.33
C CYS A 975 -7.88 7.84 6.53
N ASN A 976 -7.67 8.80 5.62
CA ASN A 976 -8.27 10.14 5.74
C ASN A 976 -9.77 10.17 5.45
N ASN A 977 -10.33 9.13 4.83
CA ASN A 977 -11.69 9.13 4.28
C ASN A 977 -12.52 7.89 4.70
N ALA A 978 -12.01 7.10 5.64
CA ALA A 978 -12.68 5.97 6.29
C ALA A 978 -12.79 6.25 7.79
N ASN A 979 -13.82 5.72 8.45
CA ASN A 979 -14.13 6.07 9.85
C ASN A 979 -13.48 5.11 10.86
N TYR A 980 -13.28 3.85 10.47
CA TYR A 980 -12.89 2.73 11.31
C TYR A 980 -11.71 1.96 10.70
N LEU A 981 -10.81 2.66 10.01
CA LEU A 981 -9.59 2.11 9.40
C LEU A 981 -8.34 2.54 10.18
N HIS A 982 -8.07 1.90 11.31
CA HIS A 982 -6.92 2.23 12.16
C HIS A 982 -5.58 1.69 11.67
N LEU A 983 -5.60 0.59 10.93
CA LEU A 983 -4.40 -0.08 10.43
C LEU A 983 -4.56 -0.32 8.93
N ILE A 984 -3.51 -0.05 8.16
CA ILE A 984 -3.40 -0.41 6.75
C ILE A 984 -1.93 -0.49 6.35
N GLN A 985 -1.61 -1.33 5.36
CA GLN A 985 -0.24 -1.39 4.85
C GLN A 985 0.14 -0.11 4.09
N PRO A 986 1.43 0.28 4.08
CA PRO A 986 1.86 1.52 3.43
C PRO A 986 1.58 1.60 1.92
N ASN A 987 1.72 0.46 1.21
CA ASN A 987 1.38 0.35 -0.20
C ASN A 987 0.23 -0.64 -0.38
N VAL A 988 -0.97 -0.11 -0.59
CA VAL A 988 -2.19 -0.92 -0.73
C VAL A 988 -2.27 -1.68 -2.06
N PHE A 989 -1.44 -1.36 -3.05
CA PHE A 989 -1.43 -2.05 -4.36
C PHE A 989 -0.76 -3.42 -4.31
N VAL A 990 0.02 -3.69 -3.26
CA VAL A 990 0.77 -4.95 -3.11
C VAL A 990 0.35 -5.68 -1.84
N PHE A 991 0.34 -7.00 -1.91
CA PHE A 991 -0.04 -7.84 -0.79
C PHE A 991 1.06 -7.73 0.29
N PRO A 992 0.71 -7.58 1.59
CA PRO A 992 1.67 -7.35 2.67
C PRO A 992 2.68 -8.50 2.94
N ASN A 993 2.77 -9.51 2.07
CA ASN A 993 3.78 -10.56 2.12
C ASN A 993 4.59 -10.57 0.82
N SER A 994 5.65 -9.77 0.76
CA SER A 994 6.82 -10.02 -0.11
C SER A 994 7.98 -9.09 0.24
N GLN A 995 8.59 -9.35 1.39
CA GLN A 995 10.04 -9.46 1.49
C GLN A 995 10.36 -10.76 2.22
#